data_AF-A0A2T4VV98-F1
#
_entry.id   AF-A0A2T4VV98-F1
#
_cell.length_a   1.000
_cell.length_b   1.000
_cell.length_c   1.000
_cell.angle_alpha   90.00
_cell.angle_beta   90.00
_cell.angle_gamma   90.00
#
_symmetry.space_group_name_H-M   'P 1'
#
loop_
_entity.id
_entity.type
_entity.pdbx_description
1 polymer ?
#
loop_
_entity_poly.entity_id
_entity_poly.type
_entity_poly.pdbx_seq_one_letter_code
_entity_poly.pdbx_strand_id
1 'polypeptide(L)'
;MRLFLLAVGMWAMAGCREVEAGAGAVRVEIFYATFRPGCLTVTARDAADKSLTETQQLPVEERHSDSKTVAVFRKPDWGRELLVTASAYEGSCSGPEVSTSTQQVRVPEKGTTVTYLDLRAEDLDDDGFVSAASGRGTDCDDSDATVHPGAAETCDGKDSNCSGDEEDATDKRAWYVDADGDGYGNSLQVVKACVAPPGTVAEGGDCSPGDPAVHPGQAELRCDGLDEDCDGTADDEFHVGTACKTELGCAGQWECTGDGLGSRCNSAESPRQWYVDADGDGRAGTFSALACEAPPGAKPTADDCDDTSRFIGGAEVCDWLDNDCNGSVDELAACAANQWTARNVGGGTAWEAVTTYAQGKAWLASAGGRLVHVSGSTVTDVTGCGSGDWKAAWARPSDGRVFLGSARGEIATTDVLGTACTTASAEGVTSVITSMVGFERSGVTTVYAVTGGGHMLRWEWPDAPVTPAAPVVMEQVPARLRSVHGLGPDSLFAVGAENYLAGSEALPRVFRLDTASGHWVREALPADAGTGSLNGVSVVGGGRVYAVGTRGLVLERHDGTWTKLTPPDGAAAPDLIDVVAFDPTALFVLSNKGGTYLHRFNGSAWSEPFPQAQALLSLDALGPTEQWAAGQGGTLVRWGPP
;
A
#
# COMPACT_ATOMS: atom_id res chain seq x y z
N MET A 1 76.97 -69.91 -22.19
CA MET A 1 77.07 -68.64 -22.92
C MET A 1 75.70 -68.38 -23.52
N ARG A 2 74.98 -67.36 -23.03
CA ARG A 2 73.64 -66.98 -23.49
C ARG A 2 73.79 -65.86 -24.54
N LEU A 3 72.87 -65.81 -25.51
CA LEU A 3 72.85 -64.80 -26.57
C LEU A 3 72.84 -63.39 -25.95
N PHE A 4 73.53 -62.43 -26.58
CA PHE A 4 73.33 -61.00 -26.32
C PHE A 4 72.87 -60.36 -27.63
N LEU A 5 71.56 -60.18 -27.79
CA LEU A 5 71.03 -59.17 -28.72
C LEU A 5 71.13 -57.84 -27.98
N LEU A 6 72.19 -57.08 -28.26
CA LEU A 6 72.46 -55.81 -27.60
C LEU A 6 71.98 -54.68 -28.53
N ALA A 7 70.90 -54.02 -28.14
CA ALA A 7 70.51 -52.72 -28.70
C ALA A 7 71.53 -51.69 -28.20
N VAL A 8 72.25 -51.04 -29.11
CA VAL A 8 73.28 -50.05 -28.75
C VAL A 8 72.61 -48.70 -28.55
N GLY A 9 72.08 -48.46 -27.36
CA GLY A 9 71.68 -47.12 -26.88
C GLY A 9 72.83 -46.49 -26.08
N MET A 10 73.20 -45.26 -26.43
CA MET A 10 74.11 -44.46 -25.60
C MET A 10 73.42 -44.18 -24.26
N TRP A 11 73.67 -45.01 -23.24
CA TRP A 11 73.87 -44.66 -21.83
C TRP A 11 74.05 -45.92 -20.96
N ALA A 12 74.98 -45.81 -20.00
CA ALA A 12 75.26 -46.69 -18.86
C ALA A 12 75.87 -48.09 -19.11
N MET A 13 77.19 -48.15 -18.90
CA MET A 13 77.96 -49.38 -18.67
C MET A 13 77.60 -50.03 -17.33
N ALA A 14 77.11 -51.28 -17.35
CA ALA A 14 77.28 -52.25 -16.27
C ALA A 14 76.96 -53.67 -16.79
N GLY A 15 77.99 -54.49 -17.00
CA GLY A 15 77.81 -55.93 -17.27
C GLY A 15 78.43 -56.48 -18.57
N CYS A 16 79.59 -56.00 -19.01
CA CYS A 16 80.36 -56.70 -20.04
C CYS A 16 80.89 -58.04 -19.49
N ARG A 17 80.28 -59.15 -19.90
CA ARG A 17 80.87 -60.49 -19.78
C ARG A 17 81.59 -60.79 -21.10
N GLU A 18 82.87 -61.14 -21.02
CA GLU A 18 83.79 -61.34 -22.16
C GLU A 18 83.14 -62.07 -23.34
N VAL A 19 82.82 -61.32 -24.39
CA VAL A 19 82.77 -61.85 -25.75
C VAL A 19 84.24 -62.01 -26.16
N GLU A 20 84.65 -63.17 -26.69
CA GLU A 20 86.01 -63.33 -27.21
C GLU A 20 86.35 -62.14 -28.11
N ALA A 21 87.38 -61.38 -27.74
CA ALA A 21 87.83 -60.24 -28.51
C ALA A 21 88.18 -60.69 -29.93
N GLY A 22 87.26 -60.46 -30.88
CA GLY A 22 87.42 -60.82 -32.29
C GLY A 22 86.37 -61.76 -32.89
N ALA A 23 85.37 -62.26 -32.16
CA ALA A 23 84.28 -63.05 -32.75
C ALA A 23 83.42 -62.23 -33.73
N GLY A 24 83.02 -62.82 -34.85
CA GLY A 24 82.24 -62.13 -35.88
C GLY A 24 80.76 -61.93 -35.51
N ALA A 25 80.18 -60.80 -35.91
CA ALA A 25 78.80 -60.41 -35.63
C ALA A 25 78.10 -59.80 -36.85
N VAL A 26 76.77 -59.76 -36.82
CA VAL A 26 75.96 -59.02 -37.79
C VAL A 26 75.41 -57.77 -37.12
N ARG A 27 75.70 -56.60 -37.69
CA ARG A 27 75.06 -55.34 -37.32
C ARG A 27 73.81 -55.17 -38.19
N VAL A 28 72.65 -55.27 -37.57
CA VAL A 28 71.35 -55.12 -38.21
C VAL A 28 70.89 -53.69 -38.01
N GLU A 29 70.68 -52.97 -39.11
CA GLU A 29 70.04 -51.66 -39.11
C GLU A 29 68.59 -51.83 -39.57
N ILE A 30 67.65 -51.47 -38.71
CA ILE A 30 66.21 -51.57 -38.97
C ILE A 30 65.72 -50.15 -39.20
N PHE A 31 65.06 -49.89 -40.32
CA PHE A 31 64.41 -48.62 -40.62
C PHE A 31 62.91 -48.78 -40.49
N TYR A 32 62.25 -47.80 -39.87
CA TYR A 32 60.79 -47.78 -39.70
C TYR A 32 60.27 -46.34 -39.68
N ALA A 33 60.89 -45.47 -40.48
CA ALA A 33 60.64 -44.02 -40.50
C ALA A 33 59.21 -43.60 -40.88
N THR A 34 58.37 -44.53 -41.34
CA THR A 34 57.03 -44.21 -41.86
C THR A 34 55.91 -44.50 -40.86
N PHE A 35 56.23 -44.97 -39.64
CA PHE A 35 55.26 -45.23 -38.57
C PHE A 35 55.93 -45.40 -37.21
N ARG A 36 55.15 -45.32 -36.12
CA ARG A 36 55.62 -45.61 -34.76
C ARG A 36 55.21 -47.02 -34.31
N PRO A 37 56.12 -48.00 -34.29
CA PRO A 37 55.77 -49.33 -33.82
C PRO A 37 55.46 -49.33 -32.31
N GLY A 38 54.27 -49.75 -31.89
CA GLY A 38 54.00 -50.04 -30.47
C GLY A 38 54.91 -51.14 -29.90
N CYS A 39 55.37 -52.06 -30.76
CA CYS A 39 56.44 -53.00 -30.45
C CYS A 39 57.30 -53.37 -31.67
N LEU A 40 58.61 -53.51 -31.45
CA LEU A 40 59.56 -53.97 -32.45
C LEU A 40 60.29 -55.25 -31.98
N THR A 41 60.35 -56.27 -32.83
CA THR A 41 61.05 -57.52 -32.55
C THR A 41 62.10 -57.83 -33.60
N VAL A 42 63.18 -58.49 -33.18
CA VAL A 42 64.19 -59.06 -34.07
C VAL A 42 64.34 -60.53 -33.78
N THR A 43 64.16 -61.34 -34.82
CA THR A 43 64.29 -62.78 -34.78
C THR A 43 65.50 -63.20 -35.62
N ALA A 44 66.46 -63.89 -35.00
CA ALA A 44 67.52 -64.58 -35.71
C ALA A 44 67.17 -66.07 -35.79
N ARG A 45 67.35 -66.67 -36.96
CA ARG A 45 67.06 -68.08 -37.21
C ARG A 45 68.15 -68.71 -38.06
N ASP A 46 68.57 -69.93 -37.73
CA ASP A 46 69.51 -70.65 -38.58
C ASP A 46 68.89 -71.02 -39.93
N ALA A 47 69.63 -70.82 -41.03
CA ALA A 47 69.11 -71.06 -42.38
C ALA A 47 68.92 -72.55 -42.70
N ALA A 48 69.73 -73.44 -42.10
CA ALA A 48 69.68 -74.87 -42.35
C ALA A 48 68.80 -75.59 -41.31
N ASP A 49 68.97 -75.28 -40.03
CA ASP A 49 68.16 -75.80 -38.93
C ASP A 49 67.19 -74.75 -38.40
N LYS A 50 66.03 -74.72 -39.04
CA LYS A 50 64.90 -73.86 -38.72
C LYS A 50 64.37 -73.97 -37.28
N SER A 51 64.73 -75.00 -36.50
CA SER A 51 64.37 -75.11 -35.08
C SER A 51 65.21 -74.20 -34.18
N LEU A 52 66.40 -73.82 -34.65
CA LEU A 52 67.30 -72.89 -33.98
C LEU A 52 66.85 -71.46 -34.29
N THR A 53 65.99 -70.92 -33.41
CA THR A 53 65.42 -69.57 -33.52
C THR A 53 65.53 -68.85 -32.18
N GLU A 54 65.79 -67.55 -32.22
CA GLU A 54 65.76 -66.69 -31.04
C GLU A 54 65.19 -65.32 -31.42
N THR A 55 64.26 -64.84 -30.61
CA THR A 55 63.56 -63.57 -30.80
C THR A 55 63.82 -62.66 -29.61
N GLN A 56 64.09 -61.39 -29.89
CA GLN A 56 64.25 -60.34 -28.89
C GLN A 56 63.30 -59.20 -29.21
N GLN A 57 62.58 -58.74 -28.18
CA GLN A 57 61.88 -57.46 -28.22
C GLN A 57 62.87 -56.33 -28.02
N LEU A 58 62.78 -55.32 -28.88
CA LEU A 58 63.58 -54.12 -28.80
C LEU A 58 62.78 -53.01 -28.12
N PRO A 59 63.43 -52.16 -27.30
CA PRO A 59 62.78 -50.97 -26.79
C PRO A 59 62.49 -50.02 -27.96
N VAL A 60 61.22 -49.64 -28.09
CA VAL A 60 60.82 -48.51 -28.92
C VAL A 60 60.91 -47.27 -28.03
N GLU A 61 61.63 -46.26 -28.50
CA GLU A 61 61.76 -44.99 -27.76
C GLU A 61 60.61 -44.06 -28.14
N GLU A 62 60.14 -43.25 -27.19
CA GLU A 62 59.05 -42.26 -27.43
C GLU A 62 59.44 -41.14 -28.42
N ARG A 63 60.74 -40.99 -28.72
CA ARG A 63 61.22 -40.02 -29.72
C ARG A 63 61.17 -40.65 -31.10
N HIS A 64 60.67 -39.93 -32.10
CA HIS A 64 60.75 -40.31 -33.52
C HIS A 64 62.17 -40.76 -33.86
N SER A 65 62.36 -42.07 -33.94
CA SER A 65 63.63 -42.71 -34.22
C SER A 65 63.44 -43.52 -35.48
N ASP A 66 63.87 -42.98 -36.61
CA ASP A 66 63.67 -43.55 -37.94
C ASP A 66 64.44 -44.88 -38.16
N SER A 67 65.30 -45.25 -37.20
CA SER A 67 66.02 -46.51 -37.23
C SER A 67 66.41 -47.06 -35.85
N LYS A 68 66.66 -48.36 -35.77
CA LYS A 68 67.31 -49.05 -34.65
C LYS A 68 68.45 -49.93 -35.13
N THR A 69 69.55 -49.93 -34.37
CA THR A 69 70.70 -50.79 -34.63
C THR A 69 70.80 -51.89 -33.57
N VAL A 70 70.90 -53.14 -34.00
CA VAL A 70 71.06 -54.32 -33.14
C VAL A 70 72.26 -55.15 -33.61
N ALA A 71 73.03 -55.67 -32.66
CA ALA A 71 74.06 -56.66 -32.98
C ALA A 71 73.55 -58.09 -32.75
N VAL A 72 73.64 -58.93 -33.79
CA VAL A 72 73.30 -60.36 -33.76
C VAL A 72 74.60 -61.17 -33.75
N PHE A 73 74.80 -61.96 -32.69
CA PHE A 73 75.96 -62.84 -32.55
C PHE A 73 75.58 -64.31 -32.79
N ARG A 74 76.44 -65.06 -33.48
CA ARG A 74 76.23 -66.50 -33.75
C ARG A 74 76.46 -67.33 -32.47
N LYS A 75 75.59 -68.33 -32.22
CA LYS A 75 75.83 -69.36 -31.19
C LYS A 75 76.72 -70.51 -31.71
N PRO A 76 77.48 -71.20 -30.85
CA PRO A 76 78.40 -72.26 -31.27
C PRO A 76 77.75 -73.43 -32.04
N ASP A 77 76.50 -73.74 -31.70
CA ASP A 77 75.66 -74.80 -32.25
C ASP A 77 74.89 -74.40 -33.53
N TRP A 78 74.96 -73.12 -33.92
CA TRP A 78 74.29 -72.60 -35.12
C TRP A 78 75.24 -72.62 -36.31
N GLY A 79 74.72 -72.68 -37.53
CA GLY A 79 75.44 -72.39 -38.76
C GLY A 79 75.84 -70.91 -38.88
N ARG A 80 76.58 -70.57 -39.93
CA ARG A 80 76.98 -69.18 -40.21
C ARG A 80 75.98 -68.41 -41.07
N GLU A 81 75.04 -69.09 -41.70
CA GLU A 81 73.98 -68.49 -42.52
C GLU A 81 72.74 -68.31 -41.65
N LEU A 82 72.35 -67.06 -41.38
CA LEU A 82 71.21 -66.72 -40.54
C LEU A 82 70.15 -66.00 -41.37
N LEU A 83 68.87 -66.30 -41.14
CA LEU A 83 67.77 -65.41 -41.51
C LEU A 83 67.50 -64.49 -40.33
N VAL A 84 67.61 -63.19 -40.57
CA VAL A 84 67.28 -62.16 -39.60
C VAL A 84 66.00 -61.48 -40.05
N THR A 85 64.98 -61.53 -39.21
CA THR A 85 63.66 -60.94 -39.42
C THR A 85 63.42 -59.83 -38.41
N ALA A 86 63.00 -58.66 -38.86
CA ALA A 86 62.43 -57.62 -38.00
C ALA A 86 60.91 -57.59 -38.23
N SER A 87 60.13 -57.52 -37.16
CA SER A 87 58.67 -57.39 -37.20
C SER A 87 58.21 -56.30 -36.25
N ALA A 88 57.24 -55.51 -36.68
CA ALA A 88 56.62 -54.44 -35.94
C ALA A 88 55.12 -54.70 -35.71
N TYR A 89 54.63 -54.28 -34.54
CA TYR A 89 53.27 -54.49 -34.08
C TYR A 89 52.66 -53.20 -33.53
N GLU A 90 51.34 -53.04 -33.67
CA GLU A 90 50.58 -51.91 -33.10
C GLU A 90 50.32 -52.09 -31.62
N GLY A 91 50.40 -50.98 -30.86
CA GLY A 91 50.13 -50.89 -29.42
C GLY A 91 51.05 -51.73 -28.51
N SER A 92 51.14 -53.04 -28.74
CA SER A 92 51.96 -53.99 -27.99
C SER A 92 52.43 -55.17 -28.85
N CYS A 93 53.38 -55.96 -28.36
CA CYS A 93 53.86 -57.16 -29.08
C CYS A 93 52.83 -58.29 -29.21
N SER A 94 51.67 -58.16 -28.57
CA SER A 94 50.51 -59.03 -28.74
C SER A 94 49.49 -58.49 -29.75
N GLY A 95 49.69 -57.26 -30.23
CA GLY A 95 48.85 -56.64 -31.26
C GLY A 95 49.12 -57.19 -32.67
N PRO A 96 48.41 -56.67 -33.68
CA PRO A 96 48.59 -57.03 -35.09
C PRO A 96 50.02 -56.76 -35.58
N GLU A 97 50.55 -57.65 -36.42
CA GLU A 97 51.83 -57.42 -37.11
C GLU A 97 51.61 -56.51 -38.32
N VAL A 98 52.04 -55.25 -38.23
CA VAL A 98 51.85 -54.25 -39.28
C VAL A 98 52.91 -54.31 -40.36
N SER A 99 54.15 -54.63 -40.00
CA SER A 99 55.24 -54.72 -40.96
C SER A 99 56.28 -55.77 -40.57
N THR A 100 56.82 -56.47 -41.55
CA THR A 100 57.91 -57.45 -41.34
C THR A 100 58.88 -57.44 -42.51
N SER A 101 60.16 -57.62 -42.23
CA SER A 101 61.24 -57.64 -43.22
C SER A 101 62.28 -58.68 -42.84
N THR A 102 62.72 -59.50 -43.79
CA THR A 102 63.66 -60.61 -43.54
C THR A 102 64.81 -60.57 -44.53
N GLN A 103 66.03 -60.75 -44.03
CA GLN A 103 67.24 -60.89 -44.85
C GLN A 103 68.07 -62.09 -44.40
N GLN A 104 68.62 -62.81 -45.37
CA GLN A 104 69.61 -63.85 -45.09
C GLN A 104 71.02 -63.23 -45.08
N VAL A 105 71.80 -63.51 -44.04
CA VAL A 105 73.11 -62.92 -43.81
C VAL A 105 74.09 -63.93 -43.25
N ARG A 106 75.32 -63.89 -43.75
CA ARG A 106 76.41 -64.73 -43.28
C ARG A 106 77.22 -64.04 -42.18
N VAL A 107 77.37 -64.70 -41.03
CA VAL A 107 78.17 -64.20 -39.90
C VAL A 107 79.67 -64.40 -40.18
N PRO A 108 80.48 -63.32 -40.20
CA PRO A 108 81.91 -63.40 -40.52
C PRO A 108 82.69 -64.17 -39.44
N GLU A 109 83.93 -64.59 -39.75
CA GLU A 109 84.78 -65.26 -38.77
C GLU A 109 85.36 -64.28 -37.74
N LYS A 110 85.71 -63.07 -38.19
CA LYS A 110 86.12 -61.92 -37.38
C LYS A 110 85.55 -60.63 -37.98
N GLY A 111 85.21 -59.64 -37.16
CA GLY A 111 84.66 -58.35 -37.59
C GLY A 111 83.12 -58.32 -37.72
N THR A 112 82.57 -57.30 -38.37
CA THR A 112 81.12 -57.09 -38.47
C THR A 112 80.65 -57.01 -39.92
N THR A 113 79.56 -57.70 -40.25
CA THR A 113 78.80 -57.52 -41.52
C THR A 113 77.54 -56.71 -41.23
N VAL A 114 77.15 -55.79 -42.12
CA VAL A 114 75.94 -54.98 -41.97
C VAL A 114 74.81 -55.56 -42.83
N THR A 115 73.58 -55.59 -42.29
CA THR A 115 72.36 -55.88 -43.05
C THR A 115 71.28 -54.85 -42.71
N TYR A 116 70.41 -54.58 -43.68
CA TYR A 116 69.37 -53.54 -43.58
C TYR A 116 67.99 -54.18 -43.69
N LEU A 117 67.10 -53.84 -42.77
CA LEU A 117 65.71 -54.29 -42.75
C LEU A 117 64.81 -53.06 -42.77
N ASP A 118 64.06 -52.88 -43.85
CA ASP A 118 63.13 -51.76 -44.02
C ASP A 118 61.70 -52.22 -43.70
N LEU A 119 61.11 -51.62 -42.66
CA LEU A 119 59.73 -51.82 -42.23
C LEU A 119 58.91 -50.61 -42.67
N ARG A 120 57.78 -50.89 -43.33
CA ARG A 120 56.87 -49.87 -43.85
C ARG A 120 55.46 -50.16 -43.39
N ALA A 121 54.84 -49.14 -42.80
CA ALA A 121 53.42 -49.01 -42.52
C ALA A 121 53.06 -47.51 -42.65
N GLU A 122 51.77 -47.17 -42.56
CA GLU A 122 51.24 -45.81 -42.67
C GLU A 122 50.53 -45.46 -41.37
N ASP A 123 51.09 -44.51 -40.64
CA ASP A 123 50.64 -43.99 -39.34
C ASP A 123 50.80 -42.47 -39.47
N LEU A 124 49.72 -41.80 -39.89
CA LEU A 124 49.73 -40.40 -40.30
C LEU A 124 49.70 -39.41 -39.13
N ASP A 125 49.16 -39.82 -37.98
CA ASP A 125 49.00 -38.99 -36.79
C ASP A 125 49.96 -39.34 -35.64
N ASP A 126 50.82 -40.34 -35.84
CA ASP A 126 51.94 -40.69 -34.98
C ASP A 126 51.48 -41.23 -33.59
N ASP A 127 50.34 -41.89 -33.51
CA ASP A 127 49.79 -42.43 -32.26
C ASP A 127 50.22 -43.89 -31.95
N GLY A 128 50.82 -44.56 -32.94
CA GLY A 128 51.35 -45.92 -32.86
C GLY A 128 50.37 -47.03 -33.20
N PHE A 129 49.19 -46.66 -33.70
CA PHE A 129 48.28 -47.46 -34.48
C PHE A 129 48.43 -47.10 -35.96
N VAL A 130 48.04 -48.02 -36.83
CA VAL A 130 48.18 -47.90 -38.29
C VAL A 130 46.77 -48.03 -38.86
N SER A 131 46.51 -47.26 -39.91
CA SER A 131 45.21 -47.27 -40.58
C SER A 131 44.70 -48.68 -40.87
N ALA A 132 43.49 -48.98 -40.40
CA ALA A 132 42.77 -50.21 -40.72
C ALA A 132 42.54 -50.38 -42.22
N ALA A 133 42.51 -49.28 -42.98
CA ALA A 133 42.41 -49.30 -44.44
C ALA A 133 43.61 -49.98 -45.12
N SER A 134 44.78 -50.05 -44.44
CA SER A 134 45.96 -50.80 -44.91
C SER A 134 45.75 -52.33 -44.94
N GLY A 135 44.69 -52.82 -44.28
CA GLY A 135 44.37 -54.25 -44.13
C GLY A 135 45.26 -54.99 -43.15
N ARG A 136 46.14 -54.28 -42.43
CA ARG A 136 47.01 -54.83 -41.38
C ARG A 136 46.90 -54.11 -40.05
N GLY A 137 46.47 -52.86 -40.07
CA GLY A 137 46.29 -52.05 -38.87
C GLY A 137 44.88 -52.06 -38.30
N THR A 138 44.67 -51.30 -37.22
CA THR A 138 43.41 -51.27 -36.45
C THR A 138 42.81 -49.88 -36.24
N ASP A 139 43.47 -48.83 -36.71
CA ASP A 139 42.98 -47.46 -36.56
C ASP A 139 41.87 -47.10 -37.57
N CYS A 140 40.73 -46.61 -37.08
CA CYS A 140 39.60 -46.18 -37.90
C CYS A 140 39.71 -44.74 -38.42
N ASP A 141 40.52 -43.88 -37.80
CA ASP A 141 40.86 -42.53 -38.28
C ASP A 141 42.32 -42.18 -37.99
N ASP A 142 43.20 -42.71 -38.84
CA ASP A 142 44.68 -42.53 -38.82
C ASP A 142 45.15 -41.06 -38.94
N SER A 143 44.22 -40.10 -39.02
CA SER A 143 44.52 -38.66 -39.06
C SER A 143 44.28 -37.93 -37.74
N ASP A 144 43.73 -38.61 -36.73
CA ASP A 144 43.39 -38.07 -35.41
C ASP A 144 43.92 -38.99 -34.30
N ALA A 145 45.05 -38.61 -33.70
CA ALA A 145 45.74 -39.38 -32.65
C ALA A 145 44.93 -39.61 -31.35
N THR A 146 43.69 -39.13 -31.28
CA THR A 146 42.74 -39.42 -30.20
C THR A 146 41.75 -40.53 -30.55
N VAL A 147 41.75 -40.98 -31.81
CA VAL A 147 40.89 -42.01 -32.36
C VAL A 147 41.74 -43.25 -32.60
N HIS A 148 41.65 -44.23 -31.72
CA HIS A 148 42.36 -45.48 -31.87
C HIS A 148 41.75 -46.56 -30.96
N PRO A 149 41.99 -47.86 -31.26
CA PRO A 149 41.54 -48.95 -30.40
C PRO A 149 41.89 -48.74 -28.92
N GLY A 150 40.86 -48.72 -28.07
CA GLY A 150 41.01 -48.54 -26.62
C GLY A 150 41.14 -47.09 -26.13
N ALA A 151 40.93 -46.09 -27.00
CA ALA A 151 40.69 -44.71 -26.54
C ALA A 151 39.43 -44.62 -25.66
N ALA A 152 39.28 -43.52 -24.92
CA ALA A 152 38.11 -43.30 -24.08
C ALA A 152 36.96 -42.72 -24.89
N GLU A 153 35.81 -43.39 -24.87
CA GLU A 153 34.65 -42.97 -25.63
C GLU A 153 33.84 -41.87 -24.90
N THR A 154 33.51 -40.81 -25.64
CA THR A 154 32.69 -39.68 -25.19
C THR A 154 31.61 -39.35 -26.22
N CYS A 155 30.51 -38.73 -25.80
CA CYS A 155 29.41 -38.33 -26.67
C CYS A 155 29.71 -37.06 -27.49
N ASP A 156 30.70 -37.10 -28.39
CA ASP A 156 31.17 -35.96 -29.22
C ASP A 156 30.93 -36.10 -30.74
N GLY A 157 30.25 -37.18 -31.14
CA GLY A 157 29.95 -37.60 -32.50
C GLY A 157 31.04 -38.46 -33.15
N LYS A 158 32.07 -38.91 -32.43
CA LYS A 158 33.19 -39.69 -32.97
C LYS A 158 33.28 -41.07 -32.31
N ASP A 159 33.52 -42.11 -33.12
CA ASP A 159 33.93 -43.44 -32.65
C ASP A 159 35.42 -43.40 -32.27
N SER A 160 35.72 -42.93 -31.06
CA SER A 160 37.10 -42.68 -30.64
C SER A 160 37.87 -43.98 -30.41
N ASN A 161 37.18 -45.06 -30.02
CA ASN A 161 37.81 -46.34 -29.69
C ASN A 161 37.71 -47.40 -30.80
N CYS A 162 37.17 -47.03 -31.96
CA CYS A 162 36.99 -47.85 -33.15
C CYS A 162 36.16 -49.13 -32.90
N SER A 163 35.14 -49.05 -32.04
CA SER A 163 34.31 -50.20 -31.64
C SER A 163 32.89 -50.21 -32.22
N GLY A 164 32.53 -49.21 -33.03
CA GLY A 164 31.27 -49.16 -33.78
C GLY A 164 30.16 -48.36 -33.09
N ASP A 165 30.34 -47.03 -33.09
CA ASP A 165 29.51 -45.96 -32.47
C ASP A 165 29.76 -45.73 -30.96
N GLU A 166 29.22 -44.64 -30.41
CA GLU A 166 29.43 -44.16 -29.03
C GLU A 166 28.67 -44.95 -27.94
N GLU A 167 28.34 -46.21 -28.18
CA GLU A 167 27.46 -46.97 -27.29
C GLU A 167 28.09 -47.34 -25.95
N ASP A 168 29.40 -47.22 -25.82
CA ASP A 168 30.14 -47.38 -24.57
C ASP A 168 30.65 -46.04 -24.00
N ALA A 169 30.18 -44.91 -24.55
CA ALA A 169 30.47 -43.58 -24.03
C ALA A 169 30.12 -43.45 -22.54
N THR A 170 31.04 -42.85 -21.80
CA THR A 170 30.95 -42.76 -20.33
C THR A 170 30.14 -41.57 -19.83
N ASP A 171 29.92 -40.58 -20.70
CA ASP A 171 29.26 -39.30 -20.42
C ASP A 171 27.82 -39.21 -20.98
N LYS A 172 27.18 -40.35 -21.26
CA LYS A 172 25.77 -40.42 -21.66
C LYS A 172 24.87 -39.66 -20.69
N ARG A 173 24.09 -38.72 -21.23
CA ARG A 173 23.07 -37.98 -20.47
C ARG A 173 21.80 -38.81 -20.27
N ALA A 174 21.03 -38.45 -19.25
CA ALA A 174 19.72 -39.00 -18.99
C ALA A 174 18.67 -38.36 -19.92
N TRP A 175 17.78 -39.19 -20.43
CA TRP A 175 16.59 -38.83 -21.19
C TRP A 175 15.37 -39.48 -20.53
N TYR A 176 14.26 -38.77 -20.49
CA TYR A 176 13.04 -39.20 -19.81
C TYR A 176 11.96 -39.48 -20.85
N VAL A 177 11.21 -40.57 -20.69
CA VAL A 177 10.10 -40.89 -21.59
C VAL A 177 9.00 -39.84 -21.44
N ASP A 178 8.67 -39.19 -22.55
CA ASP A 178 7.61 -38.19 -22.67
C ASP A 178 6.44 -38.84 -23.42
N ALA A 179 5.38 -39.15 -22.68
CA ALA A 179 4.31 -40.02 -23.16
C ALA A 179 3.12 -39.24 -23.74
N ASP A 180 2.95 -37.97 -23.38
CA ASP A 180 1.87 -37.08 -23.84
C ASP A 180 2.37 -35.92 -24.72
N GLY A 181 3.69 -35.68 -24.76
CA GLY A 181 4.34 -34.82 -25.73
C GLY A 181 4.43 -33.35 -25.31
N ASP A 182 4.43 -33.06 -24.01
CA ASP A 182 4.50 -31.69 -23.48
C ASP A 182 5.93 -31.15 -23.30
N GLY A 183 6.94 -32.01 -23.45
CA GLY A 183 8.35 -31.64 -23.31
C GLY A 183 8.99 -32.03 -21.98
N TYR A 184 8.22 -32.57 -21.03
CA TYR A 184 8.70 -33.12 -19.76
C TYR A 184 8.45 -34.63 -19.70
N GLY A 185 9.43 -35.35 -19.17
CA GLY A 185 9.36 -36.80 -19.12
C GLY A 185 9.24 -37.34 -17.71
N ASN A 186 8.73 -38.57 -17.63
CA ASN A 186 8.57 -39.28 -16.37
C ASN A 186 9.94 -39.57 -15.73
N SER A 187 10.19 -38.98 -14.55
CA SER A 187 11.44 -39.15 -13.78
C SER A 187 11.76 -40.61 -13.40
N LEU A 188 10.79 -41.52 -13.45
CA LEU A 188 10.96 -42.95 -13.17
C LEU A 188 11.34 -43.75 -14.42
N GLN A 189 11.22 -43.18 -15.62
CA GLN A 189 11.51 -43.85 -16.89
C GLN A 189 12.70 -43.18 -17.60
N VAL A 190 13.91 -43.52 -17.14
CA VAL A 190 15.16 -42.91 -17.61
C VAL A 190 15.90 -43.81 -18.60
N VAL A 191 16.31 -43.25 -19.73
CA VAL A 191 17.19 -43.88 -20.73
C VAL A 191 18.48 -43.06 -20.82
N LYS A 192 19.65 -43.72 -20.75
CA LYS A 192 20.93 -43.04 -20.94
C LYS A 192 21.42 -43.18 -22.37
N ALA A 193 21.66 -42.06 -23.05
CA ALA A 193 22.15 -42.04 -24.43
C ALA A 193 22.84 -40.70 -24.74
N CYS A 194 23.72 -40.68 -25.74
CA CYS A 194 24.36 -39.45 -26.21
C CYS A 194 23.33 -38.51 -26.88
N VAL A 195 22.48 -39.08 -27.73
CA VAL A 195 21.39 -38.40 -28.44
C VAL A 195 20.04 -38.89 -27.93
N ALA A 196 19.01 -38.03 -27.98
CA ALA A 196 17.66 -38.34 -27.52
C ALA A 196 17.09 -39.55 -28.27
N PRO A 197 16.76 -40.64 -27.56
CA PRO A 197 15.94 -41.69 -28.15
C PRO A 197 14.57 -41.14 -28.57
N PRO A 198 13.93 -41.68 -29.62
CA PRO A 198 12.58 -41.29 -30.00
C PRO A 198 11.59 -41.42 -28.84
N GLY A 199 10.79 -40.38 -28.61
CA GLY A 199 9.81 -40.34 -27.50
C GLY A 199 10.43 -40.03 -26.13
N THR A 200 11.60 -39.39 -26.10
CA THR A 200 12.22 -38.94 -24.85
C THR A 200 12.66 -37.48 -24.90
N VAL A 201 12.74 -36.85 -23.74
CA VAL A 201 13.09 -35.44 -23.53
C VAL A 201 14.17 -35.30 -22.44
N ALA A 202 14.85 -34.16 -22.42
CA ALA A 202 15.96 -33.92 -21.49
C ALA A 202 15.48 -33.53 -20.09
N GLU A 203 14.31 -32.91 -20.00
CA GLU A 203 13.72 -32.44 -18.74
C GLU A 203 12.86 -33.54 -18.13
N GLY A 204 13.16 -33.90 -16.89
CA GLY A 204 12.32 -34.80 -16.10
C GLY A 204 11.37 -33.98 -15.22
N GLY A 205 10.57 -34.67 -14.41
CA GLY A 205 9.78 -34.04 -13.34
C GLY A 205 8.29 -33.96 -13.61
N ASP A 206 7.83 -34.47 -14.75
CA ASP A 206 6.41 -34.60 -15.04
C ASP A 206 5.73 -35.52 -14.01
N CYS A 207 4.75 -34.92 -13.30
CA CYS A 207 3.98 -35.55 -12.24
C CYS A 207 2.71 -36.27 -12.76
N SER A 208 2.32 -36.04 -14.02
CA SER A 208 1.19 -36.70 -14.68
C SER A 208 1.52 -37.07 -16.15
N PRO A 209 2.24 -38.19 -16.37
CA PRO A 209 2.74 -38.61 -17.70
C PRO A 209 1.72 -39.07 -18.75
N GLY A 210 0.47 -38.66 -18.63
CA GLY A 210 -0.54 -38.88 -19.65
C GLY A 210 -1.46 -37.68 -19.83
N ASP A 211 -1.12 -36.54 -19.23
CA ASP A 211 -1.86 -35.30 -19.34
C ASP A 211 -0.90 -34.15 -19.70
N PRO A 212 -0.86 -33.72 -20.96
CA PRO A 212 0.07 -32.68 -21.42
C PRO A 212 -0.27 -31.28 -20.87
N ALA A 213 -1.31 -31.18 -20.04
CA ALA A 213 -1.67 -29.96 -19.32
C ALA A 213 -1.13 -29.93 -17.88
N VAL A 214 -0.39 -30.94 -17.43
CA VAL A 214 0.14 -31.06 -16.07
C VAL A 214 1.63 -31.36 -16.13
N HIS A 215 2.47 -30.35 -15.94
CA HIS A 215 3.92 -30.46 -16.04
C HIS A 215 4.62 -29.32 -15.31
N PRO A 216 5.93 -29.46 -14.97
CA PRO A 216 6.70 -28.41 -14.33
C PRO A 216 6.53 -27.01 -14.95
N GLY A 217 6.10 -26.05 -14.12
CA GLY A 217 5.96 -24.64 -14.49
C GLY A 217 4.76 -24.31 -15.37
N GLN A 218 3.76 -25.19 -15.42
CA GLN A 218 2.43 -24.88 -15.95
C GLN A 218 1.72 -23.82 -15.07
N ALA A 219 0.69 -23.14 -15.61
CA ALA A 219 -0.13 -22.24 -14.80
C ALA A 219 -1.31 -22.98 -14.16
N GLU A 220 -1.68 -22.59 -12.95
CA GLU A 220 -2.86 -23.06 -12.23
C GLU A 220 -4.11 -22.39 -12.83
N LEU A 221 -4.64 -22.98 -13.91
CA LEU A 221 -5.75 -22.38 -14.68
C LEU A 221 -7.12 -22.56 -14.01
N ARG A 222 -7.22 -23.49 -13.05
CA ARG A 222 -8.44 -23.82 -12.33
C ARG A 222 -8.12 -23.99 -10.86
N CYS A 223 -9.10 -23.68 -10.02
CA CYS A 223 -9.04 -23.90 -8.58
C CYS A 223 -9.80 -25.21 -8.30
N ASP A 224 -9.24 -26.34 -8.70
CA ASP A 224 -9.89 -27.65 -8.65
C ASP A 224 -9.16 -28.69 -7.79
N GLY A 225 -8.08 -28.28 -7.12
CA GLY A 225 -7.31 -29.10 -6.19
C GLY A 225 -6.30 -30.01 -6.88
N LEU A 226 -6.05 -29.80 -8.17
CA LEU A 226 -4.93 -30.38 -8.89
C LEU A 226 -3.70 -29.48 -8.79
N ASP A 227 -2.54 -30.08 -9.03
CA ASP A 227 -1.23 -29.44 -8.99
C ASP A 227 -0.71 -29.53 -10.43
N GLU A 228 -1.07 -28.54 -11.24
CA GLU A 228 -0.81 -28.50 -12.68
C GLU A 228 0.67 -28.25 -12.95
N ASP A 229 1.34 -27.51 -12.08
CA ASP A 229 2.72 -27.06 -12.24
C ASP A 229 3.75 -27.98 -11.57
N CYS A 230 3.28 -29.04 -10.91
CA CYS A 230 4.06 -30.06 -10.22
C CYS A 230 4.98 -29.49 -9.12
N ASP A 231 4.64 -28.37 -8.49
CA ASP A 231 5.46 -27.75 -7.44
C ASP A 231 5.19 -28.33 -6.03
N GLY A 232 4.15 -29.17 -5.91
CA GLY A 232 3.72 -29.82 -4.67
C GLY A 232 2.61 -29.10 -3.92
N THR A 233 2.07 -28.01 -4.47
CA THR A 233 0.96 -27.23 -3.92
C THR A 233 -0.12 -26.92 -4.95
N ALA A 234 -1.25 -27.64 -4.84
CA ALA A 234 -2.44 -27.37 -5.65
C ALA A 234 -3.04 -25.98 -5.42
N ASP A 235 -3.49 -25.33 -6.50
CA ASP A 235 -4.22 -24.06 -6.56
C ASP A 235 -3.50 -22.86 -5.88
N ASP A 236 -2.17 -22.88 -5.78
CA ASP A 236 -1.42 -21.88 -5.00
C ASP A 236 -1.47 -20.46 -5.62
N GLU A 237 -1.57 -20.35 -6.95
CA GLU A 237 -1.82 -19.08 -7.67
C GLU A 237 -3.17 -18.44 -7.28
N PHE A 238 -4.12 -19.22 -6.74
CA PHE A 238 -5.40 -18.73 -6.22
C PHE A 238 -5.35 -18.34 -4.74
N HIS A 239 -4.17 -18.44 -4.12
CA HIS A 239 -3.88 -18.08 -2.73
C HIS A 239 -4.66 -18.89 -1.69
N VAL A 240 -5.13 -20.09 -2.05
CA VAL A 240 -5.99 -20.93 -1.20
C VAL A 240 -5.35 -21.15 0.18
N GLY A 241 -6.15 -21.00 1.23
CA GLY A 241 -5.71 -21.17 2.63
C GLY A 241 -4.98 -19.96 3.24
N THR A 242 -4.60 -18.96 2.45
CA THR A 242 -4.00 -17.72 2.97
C THR A 242 -5.06 -16.76 3.52
N ALA A 243 -4.64 -15.84 4.41
CA ALA A 243 -5.55 -14.90 5.06
C ALA A 243 -6.05 -13.81 4.10
N CYS A 244 -7.34 -13.48 4.20
CA CYS A 244 -7.99 -12.46 3.39
C CYS A 244 -8.99 -11.64 4.22
N LYS A 245 -9.49 -10.55 3.62
CA LYS A 245 -10.64 -9.80 4.14
C LYS A 245 -11.74 -9.76 3.09
N THR A 246 -12.99 -9.93 3.52
CA THR A 246 -14.16 -9.69 2.66
C THR A 246 -14.29 -8.20 2.34
N GLU A 247 -15.19 -7.84 1.41
CA GLU A 247 -15.52 -6.43 1.12
C GLU A 247 -15.97 -5.64 2.36
N LEU A 248 -16.54 -6.33 3.37
CA LEU A 248 -16.99 -5.74 4.63
C LEU A 248 -15.91 -5.79 5.74
N GLY A 249 -14.67 -6.12 5.38
CA GLY A 249 -13.52 -6.15 6.28
C GLY A 249 -13.46 -7.37 7.21
N CYS A 250 -14.27 -8.41 6.97
CA CYS A 250 -14.33 -9.59 7.82
C CYS A 250 -13.17 -10.54 7.53
N ALA A 251 -12.50 -11.01 8.59
CA ALA A 251 -11.33 -11.86 8.44
C ALA A 251 -11.72 -13.27 7.98
N GLY A 252 -11.06 -13.75 6.93
CA GLY A 252 -11.33 -15.04 6.32
C GLY A 252 -10.09 -15.70 5.71
N GLN A 253 -10.32 -16.78 4.98
CA GLN A 253 -9.31 -17.45 4.15
C GLN A 253 -9.78 -17.58 2.71
N TRP A 254 -8.84 -17.51 1.75
CA TRP A 254 -9.16 -17.77 0.35
C TRP A 254 -9.52 -19.24 0.16
N GLU A 255 -10.62 -19.49 -0.55
CA GLU A 255 -11.09 -20.81 -0.95
C GLU A 255 -11.57 -20.78 -2.40
N CYS A 256 -11.45 -21.91 -3.09
CA CYS A 256 -11.99 -22.06 -4.45
C CYS A 256 -13.49 -21.79 -4.50
N THR A 257 -13.94 -21.19 -5.59
CA THR A 257 -15.36 -21.07 -5.91
C THR A 257 -15.92 -22.44 -6.32
N GLY A 258 -17.22 -22.66 -6.12
CA GLY A 258 -17.84 -23.97 -6.40
C GLY A 258 -17.84 -24.39 -7.88
N ASP A 259 -17.51 -23.48 -8.80
CA ASP A 259 -17.31 -23.74 -10.23
C ASP A 259 -15.84 -23.97 -10.61
N GLY A 260 -14.90 -23.83 -9.66
CA GLY A 260 -13.46 -24.05 -9.87
C GLY A 260 -12.78 -23.02 -10.77
N LEU A 261 -13.43 -21.89 -11.07
CA LEU A 261 -12.90 -20.87 -11.98
C LEU A 261 -12.23 -19.69 -11.27
N GLY A 262 -12.16 -19.71 -9.95
CA GLY A 262 -11.50 -18.67 -9.17
C GLY A 262 -11.51 -18.97 -7.67
N SER A 263 -11.09 -17.99 -6.89
CA SER A 263 -11.14 -18.03 -5.43
C SER A 263 -11.97 -16.90 -4.86
N ARG A 264 -12.48 -17.11 -3.64
CA ARG A 264 -13.21 -16.12 -2.86
C ARG A 264 -12.75 -16.15 -1.41
N CYS A 265 -12.85 -15.02 -0.73
CA CYS A 265 -12.60 -14.96 0.70
C CYS A 265 -13.78 -15.56 1.47
N ASN A 266 -13.60 -16.74 2.08
CA ASN A 266 -14.57 -17.36 2.97
C ASN A 266 -14.33 -16.88 4.42
N SER A 267 -15.37 -16.31 5.04
CA SER A 267 -15.32 -15.78 6.40
C SER A 267 -16.48 -16.33 7.22
N ALA A 268 -16.17 -16.83 8.42
CA ALA A 268 -17.18 -17.20 9.42
C ALA A 268 -17.61 -16.01 10.30
N GLU A 269 -16.89 -14.88 10.22
CA GLU A 269 -17.23 -13.67 10.94
C GLU A 269 -18.44 -12.99 10.32
N SER A 270 -19.39 -12.56 11.17
CA SER A 270 -20.58 -11.84 10.74
C SER A 270 -20.40 -10.34 10.99
N PRO A 271 -20.59 -9.48 9.97
CA PRO A 271 -20.44 -8.05 10.14
C PRO A 271 -21.53 -7.50 11.08
N ARG A 272 -21.19 -6.46 11.83
CA ARG A 272 -22.12 -5.77 12.74
C ARG A 272 -22.40 -4.36 12.26
N GLN A 273 -23.50 -3.79 12.75
CA GLN A 273 -23.86 -2.41 12.47
C GLN A 273 -23.00 -1.46 13.29
N TRP A 274 -22.63 -0.34 12.66
CA TRP A 274 -21.85 0.73 13.26
C TRP A 274 -22.60 2.05 13.13
N TYR A 275 -22.55 2.85 14.19
CA TYR A 275 -23.24 4.12 14.31
C TYR A 275 -22.24 5.24 14.58
N VAL A 276 -22.44 6.41 13.98
CA VAL A 276 -21.61 7.60 14.25
C VAL A 276 -22.37 8.59 15.11
N ASP A 277 -21.63 9.51 15.71
CA ASP A 277 -22.12 10.69 16.42
C ASP A 277 -22.17 11.85 15.41
N ALA A 278 -23.34 12.15 14.90
CA ALA A 278 -23.56 13.09 13.80
C ALA A 278 -23.82 14.52 14.29
N ASP A 279 -24.33 14.71 15.50
CA ASP A 279 -24.57 16.04 16.09
C ASP A 279 -23.48 16.52 17.06
N GLY A 280 -22.55 15.64 17.44
CA GLY A 280 -21.36 15.93 18.22
C GLY A 280 -21.57 15.96 19.73
N ASP A 281 -22.65 15.39 20.25
CA ASP A 281 -22.94 15.33 21.69
C ASP A 281 -22.17 14.23 22.44
N GLY A 282 -21.52 13.33 21.71
CA GLY A 282 -20.76 12.19 22.23
C GLY A 282 -21.51 10.87 22.22
N ARG A 283 -22.75 10.81 21.75
CA ARG A 283 -23.61 9.61 21.59
C ARG A 283 -23.77 9.33 20.10
N ALA A 284 -23.98 8.07 19.74
CA ALA A 284 -24.07 7.66 18.35
C ALA A 284 -25.46 7.08 18.05
N GLY A 285 -26.07 7.51 16.95
CA GLY A 285 -27.40 7.01 16.54
C GLY A 285 -27.52 6.80 15.03
N THR A 286 -26.79 7.57 14.23
CA THR A 286 -26.85 7.51 12.77
C THR A 286 -26.13 6.29 12.25
N PHE A 287 -26.85 5.43 11.53
CA PHE A 287 -26.26 4.27 10.86
C PHE A 287 -25.16 4.68 9.89
N SER A 288 -23.97 4.15 10.11
CA SER A 288 -22.78 4.43 9.31
C SER A 288 -22.52 3.32 8.29
N ALA A 289 -22.34 2.08 8.77
CA ALA A 289 -22.00 0.95 7.91
C ALA A 289 -22.29 -0.39 8.57
N LEU A 290 -22.37 -1.44 7.75
CA LEU A 290 -22.30 -2.84 8.17
C LEU A 290 -20.87 -3.33 7.90
N ALA A 291 -20.08 -3.62 8.93
CA ALA A 291 -18.69 -4.04 8.78
C ALA A 291 -18.20 -4.87 9.97
N CYS A 292 -17.16 -5.67 9.77
CA CYS A 292 -16.51 -6.39 10.87
C CYS A 292 -15.56 -5.47 11.67
N GLU A 293 -14.91 -4.52 10.99
CA GLU A 293 -14.07 -3.51 11.62
C GLU A 293 -14.81 -2.17 11.77
N ALA A 294 -14.45 -1.41 12.81
CA ALA A 294 -15.06 -0.12 13.10
C ALA A 294 -14.67 0.93 12.06
N PRO A 295 -15.62 1.60 11.40
CA PRO A 295 -15.35 2.88 10.74
C PRO A 295 -14.76 3.88 11.76
N PRO A 296 -13.87 4.80 11.35
CA PRO A 296 -13.33 5.82 12.23
C PRO A 296 -14.45 6.62 12.92
N GLY A 297 -14.40 6.71 14.25
CA GLY A 297 -15.38 7.44 15.05
C GLY A 297 -16.71 6.72 15.30
N ALA A 298 -16.92 5.52 14.73
CA ALA A 298 -18.17 4.79 14.89
C ALA A 298 -18.17 3.87 16.12
N LYS A 299 -19.34 3.72 16.73
CA LYS A 299 -19.64 2.83 17.87
C LYS A 299 -20.52 1.65 17.43
N PRO A 300 -20.45 0.51 18.14
CA PRO A 300 -21.23 -0.69 17.79
C PRO A 300 -22.67 -0.67 18.34
N THR A 301 -23.08 0.40 19.00
CA THR A 301 -24.40 0.56 19.63
C THR A 301 -24.98 1.91 19.26
N ALA A 302 -26.27 1.95 18.93
CA ALA A 302 -27.04 3.18 18.84
C ALA A 302 -27.49 3.57 20.25
N ASP A 303 -26.77 4.47 20.90
CA ASP A 303 -27.07 5.04 22.23
C ASP A 303 -27.72 6.43 22.14
N ASP A 304 -27.92 6.93 20.93
CA ASP A 304 -28.71 8.11 20.59
C ASP A 304 -29.92 7.73 19.73
N CYS A 305 -31.07 8.27 20.09
CA CYS A 305 -32.34 8.06 19.42
C CYS A 305 -32.70 9.17 18.42
N ASP A 306 -32.07 10.35 18.51
CA ASP A 306 -32.17 11.42 17.51
C ASP A 306 -30.82 12.14 17.37
N ASP A 307 -29.96 11.53 16.57
CA ASP A 307 -28.60 12.00 16.27
C ASP A 307 -28.59 13.17 15.26
N THR A 308 -29.66 13.96 15.23
CA THR A 308 -29.72 15.26 14.54
C THR A 308 -29.76 16.42 15.51
N SER A 309 -29.93 16.17 16.81
CA SER A 309 -30.10 17.15 17.86
C SER A 309 -29.30 16.79 19.11
N ARG A 310 -28.24 17.56 19.38
CA ARG A 310 -27.35 17.40 20.55
C ARG A 310 -28.00 17.47 21.93
N PHE A 311 -29.31 17.70 21.97
CA PHE A 311 -30.12 17.82 23.17
C PHE A 311 -31.05 16.61 23.36
N ILE A 312 -31.24 15.80 22.32
CA ILE A 312 -32.02 14.56 22.37
C ILE A 312 -31.02 13.41 22.40
N GLY A 313 -31.36 12.31 23.07
CA GLY A 313 -30.43 11.23 23.35
C GLY A 313 -30.00 11.26 24.81
N GLY A 314 -30.75 10.54 25.65
CA GLY A 314 -30.33 10.26 27.02
C GLY A 314 -31.43 10.20 28.06
N ALA A 315 -31.15 10.83 29.20
CA ALA A 315 -32.11 10.89 30.29
C ALA A 315 -32.97 12.13 30.11
N GLU A 316 -34.27 11.98 30.34
CA GLU A 316 -35.23 13.06 30.25
C GLU A 316 -34.82 14.26 31.10
N VAL A 317 -34.97 15.46 30.55
CA VAL A 317 -34.79 16.75 31.23
C VAL A 317 -35.94 17.69 30.89
N CYS A 318 -36.19 18.66 31.76
CA CYS A 318 -37.34 19.56 31.62
C CYS A 318 -37.07 20.70 30.65
N ASP A 319 -37.16 20.42 29.36
CA ASP A 319 -36.67 21.26 28.26
C ASP A 319 -37.58 21.25 27.02
N TRP A 320 -38.76 20.62 27.11
CA TRP A 320 -39.74 20.45 26.05
C TRP A 320 -39.36 19.56 24.87
N LEU A 321 -38.26 18.82 24.99
CA LEU A 321 -37.88 17.75 24.08
C LEU A 321 -38.21 16.40 24.72
N ASP A 322 -38.25 15.36 23.89
CA ASP A 322 -38.36 13.96 24.33
C ASP A 322 -36.93 13.40 24.32
N ASN A 323 -36.14 13.66 25.38
CA ASN A 323 -34.70 13.39 25.36
C ASN A 323 -34.41 11.88 25.39
N ASP A 324 -35.32 11.06 25.93
CA ASP A 324 -35.18 9.60 26.01
C ASP A 324 -35.92 8.84 24.88
N CYS A 325 -36.61 9.58 24.00
CA CYS A 325 -37.38 9.11 22.84
C CYS A 325 -38.46 8.08 23.19
N ASN A 326 -39.08 8.19 24.37
CA ASN A 326 -40.16 7.29 24.79
C ASN A 326 -41.54 7.69 24.19
N GLY A 327 -41.61 8.80 23.46
CA GLY A 327 -42.82 9.36 22.86
C GLY A 327 -43.58 10.32 23.78
N SER A 328 -43.03 10.63 24.95
CA SER A 328 -43.55 11.61 25.91
C SER A 328 -42.57 12.77 26.02
N VAL A 329 -43.09 13.97 26.22
CA VAL A 329 -42.26 15.16 26.45
C VAL A 329 -42.42 15.56 27.91
N ASP A 330 -41.30 15.77 28.60
CA ASP A 330 -41.20 16.24 29.98
C ASP A 330 -42.00 15.38 31.00
N GLU A 331 -41.97 14.05 30.93
CA GLU A 331 -42.74 13.17 31.84
C GLU A 331 -42.19 13.09 33.28
N LEU A 332 -41.12 13.82 33.57
CA LEU A 332 -40.58 13.97 34.91
C LEU A 332 -41.49 14.82 35.80
N ALA A 333 -41.93 14.26 36.92
CA ALA A 333 -42.68 14.97 37.96
C ALA A 333 -41.94 16.22 38.52
N ALA A 334 -40.63 16.34 38.27
CA ALA A 334 -39.78 17.45 38.72
C ALA A 334 -39.82 18.71 37.82
N CYS A 335 -40.48 18.67 36.65
CA CYS A 335 -40.55 19.84 35.75
C CYS A 335 -41.27 21.06 36.32
N ALA A 336 -41.95 20.92 37.46
CA ALA A 336 -42.50 22.04 38.22
C ALA A 336 -41.44 23.03 38.74
N ALA A 337 -40.15 22.68 38.75
CA ALA A 337 -39.09 23.56 39.23
C ALA A 337 -38.63 24.60 38.19
N ASN A 338 -38.59 24.24 36.90
CA ASN A 338 -38.19 25.15 35.83
C ASN A 338 -39.33 26.14 35.55
N GLN A 339 -38.99 27.42 35.52
CA GLN A 339 -39.97 28.46 35.29
C GLN A 339 -39.35 29.67 34.62
N TRP A 340 -40.18 30.37 33.84
CA TRP A 340 -39.83 31.69 33.36
C TRP A 340 -39.86 32.67 34.53
N THR A 341 -38.75 33.38 34.73
CA THR A 341 -38.62 34.44 35.73
C THR A 341 -38.31 35.76 35.05
N ALA A 342 -38.81 36.86 35.62
CA ALA A 342 -38.50 38.21 35.17
C ALA A 342 -37.94 39.02 36.34
N ARG A 343 -36.92 39.85 36.07
CA ARG A 343 -36.42 40.84 37.02
C ARG A 343 -35.98 42.11 36.32
N ASN A 344 -35.93 43.19 37.07
CA ASN A 344 -35.38 44.46 36.62
C ASN A 344 -33.89 44.54 36.94
N VAL A 345 -33.06 44.67 35.90
CA VAL A 345 -31.62 44.85 36.01
C VAL A 345 -31.27 46.20 35.40
N GLY A 346 -30.67 47.08 36.21
CA GLY A 346 -30.12 48.33 35.72
C GLY A 346 -31.12 49.49 35.55
N GLY A 347 -32.27 49.47 36.23
CA GLY A 347 -33.05 50.68 36.54
C GLY A 347 -33.53 51.48 35.34
N GLY A 348 -34.06 50.81 34.31
CA GLY A 348 -34.63 51.46 33.12
C GLY A 348 -33.76 51.40 31.85
N THR A 349 -32.54 50.85 31.95
CA THR A 349 -31.64 50.68 30.79
C THR A 349 -32.28 49.79 29.72
N ALA A 350 -32.18 50.16 28.44
CA ALA A 350 -32.50 49.25 27.34
C ALA A 350 -31.29 48.37 27.03
N TRP A 351 -31.42 47.07 27.25
CA TRP A 351 -30.38 46.08 26.95
C TRP A 351 -30.47 45.66 25.48
N GLU A 352 -29.41 45.93 24.72
CA GLU A 352 -29.34 45.66 23.28
C GLU A 352 -28.87 44.23 23.00
N ALA A 353 -28.08 43.66 23.91
CA ALA A 353 -27.60 42.28 23.82
C ALA A 353 -27.64 41.62 25.19
N VAL A 354 -28.09 40.36 25.22
CA VAL A 354 -27.84 39.42 26.31
C VAL A 354 -26.99 38.28 25.76
N THR A 355 -26.06 37.77 26.57
CA THR A 355 -25.37 36.52 26.24
C THR A 355 -25.07 35.69 27.47
N THR A 356 -25.19 34.37 27.36
CA THR A 356 -24.99 33.41 28.46
C THR A 356 -23.81 32.48 28.17
N TYR A 357 -23.10 32.05 29.21
CA TYR A 357 -21.97 31.12 29.09
C TYR A 357 -22.02 29.95 30.08
N ALA A 358 -22.83 30.07 31.13
CA ALA A 358 -23.04 29.02 32.12
C ALA A 358 -24.41 29.22 32.79
N GLN A 359 -24.97 28.14 33.33
CA GLN A 359 -26.27 28.18 33.99
C GLN A 359 -26.34 29.29 35.06
N GLY A 360 -27.36 30.14 34.96
CA GLY A 360 -27.55 31.26 35.89
C GLY A 360 -26.58 32.43 35.69
N LYS A 361 -25.72 32.41 34.66
CA LYS A 361 -24.71 33.45 34.42
C LYS A 361 -24.82 34.05 33.01
N ALA A 362 -24.98 35.37 32.95
CA ALA A 362 -25.14 36.09 31.69
C ALA A 362 -24.47 37.47 31.72
N TRP A 363 -24.27 38.05 30.56
CA TRP A 363 -23.83 39.41 30.33
C TRP A 363 -24.94 40.22 29.67
N LEU A 364 -25.04 41.50 30.02
CA LEU A 364 -25.96 42.45 29.41
C LEU A 364 -25.18 43.67 28.93
N ALA A 365 -25.38 44.03 27.67
CA ALA A 365 -24.75 45.18 27.05
C ALA A 365 -25.78 46.17 26.53
N SER A 366 -25.49 47.47 26.62
CA SER A 366 -26.40 48.53 26.18
C SER A 366 -25.76 49.55 25.26
N ALA A 367 -26.61 50.24 24.53
CA ALA A 367 -26.24 51.36 23.68
C ALA A 367 -25.58 52.54 24.41
N GLY A 368 -25.73 52.61 25.74
CA GLY A 368 -25.14 53.65 26.58
C GLY A 368 -23.71 53.33 27.05
N GLY A 369 -23.09 52.24 26.57
CA GLY A 369 -21.79 51.77 27.05
C GLY A 369 -21.83 51.07 28.38
N ARG A 370 -23.03 50.74 28.87
CA ARG A 370 -23.18 49.98 30.10
C ARG A 370 -23.00 48.49 29.81
N LEU A 371 -22.19 47.85 30.65
CA LEU A 371 -21.98 46.41 30.67
C LEU A 371 -22.25 45.90 32.08
N VAL A 372 -23.06 44.84 32.18
CA VAL A 372 -23.42 44.22 33.46
C VAL A 372 -23.19 42.72 33.37
N HIS A 373 -22.57 42.16 34.39
CA HIS A 373 -22.50 40.73 34.61
C HIS A 373 -23.56 40.30 35.61
N VAL A 374 -24.23 39.20 35.31
CA VAL A 374 -25.27 38.60 36.11
C VAL A 374 -24.80 37.21 36.52
N SER A 375 -24.85 36.91 37.82
CA SER A 375 -24.52 35.59 38.38
C SER A 375 -25.52 35.23 39.47
N GLY A 376 -26.49 34.38 39.12
CA GLY A 376 -27.65 34.10 39.96
C GLY A 376 -28.40 35.39 40.27
N SER A 377 -28.60 35.71 41.55
CA SER A 377 -29.20 36.96 42.01
C SER A 377 -28.26 38.17 41.97
N THR A 378 -26.95 37.96 41.81
CA THR A 378 -25.94 39.03 41.85
C THR A 378 -25.86 39.73 40.51
N VAL A 379 -25.82 41.06 40.54
CA VAL A 379 -25.69 41.94 39.37
C VAL A 379 -24.49 42.86 39.62
N THR A 380 -23.50 42.82 38.73
CA THR A 380 -22.28 43.62 38.85
C THR A 380 -22.10 44.49 37.61
N ASP A 381 -22.06 45.81 37.80
CA ASP A 381 -21.68 46.76 36.74
C ASP A 381 -20.19 46.66 36.45
N VAL A 382 -19.82 46.58 35.17
CA VAL A 382 -18.44 46.60 34.72
C VAL A 382 -18.07 47.98 34.22
N THR A 383 -17.10 48.58 34.89
CA THR A 383 -16.57 49.91 34.56
C THR A 383 -15.30 49.79 33.74
N GLY A 384 -15.01 50.78 32.89
CA GLY A 384 -13.77 50.82 32.12
C GLY A 384 -13.84 50.15 30.75
N CYS A 385 -15.03 49.76 30.29
CA CYS A 385 -15.29 49.31 28.93
C CYS A 385 -15.65 50.45 27.98
N GLY A 386 -15.03 51.62 28.14
CA GLY A 386 -15.27 52.80 27.28
C GLY A 386 -16.71 53.34 27.32
N SER A 387 -17.01 54.24 26.38
CA SER A 387 -18.36 54.79 26.14
C SER A 387 -19.08 54.06 24.98
N GLY A 388 -18.66 52.82 24.69
CA GLY A 388 -19.02 52.12 23.44
C GLY A 388 -20.51 51.84 23.35
N ASP A 389 -21.17 52.28 22.29
CA ASP A 389 -22.59 51.96 22.03
C ASP A 389 -22.70 50.47 21.65
N TRP A 390 -22.80 49.59 22.65
CA TRP A 390 -22.75 48.13 22.49
C TRP A 390 -24.06 47.60 21.90
N LYS A 391 -23.94 46.86 20.79
CA LYS A 391 -25.06 46.33 20.00
C LYS A 391 -25.08 44.80 19.89
N ALA A 392 -23.95 44.15 20.10
CA ALA A 392 -23.82 42.70 20.04
C ALA A 392 -22.88 42.22 21.15
N ALA A 393 -23.11 41.01 21.63
CA ALA A 393 -22.26 40.36 22.62
C ALA A 393 -22.21 38.86 22.38
N TRP A 394 -21.09 38.24 22.73
CA TRP A 394 -20.96 36.77 22.84
C TRP A 394 -20.05 36.46 24.03
N ALA A 395 -20.48 35.53 24.89
CA ALA A 395 -19.71 35.11 26.04
C ALA A 395 -19.06 33.74 25.79
N ARG A 396 -17.78 33.66 26.15
CA ARG A 396 -16.97 32.45 26.01
C ARG A 396 -17.40 31.40 27.03
N PRO A 397 -17.80 30.19 26.60
CA PRO A 397 -18.26 29.13 27.50
C PRO A 397 -17.25 28.71 28.56
N SER A 398 -15.95 28.63 28.23
CA SER A 398 -14.93 28.09 29.13
C SER A 398 -14.70 28.90 30.41
N ASP A 399 -14.82 30.24 30.36
CA ASP A 399 -14.47 31.11 31.49
C ASP A 399 -15.37 32.34 31.68
N GLY A 400 -16.31 32.57 30.75
CA GLY A 400 -17.25 33.68 30.80
C GLY A 400 -16.68 35.03 30.37
N ARG A 401 -15.51 35.08 29.70
CA ARG A 401 -15.03 36.27 29.00
C ARG A 401 -16.08 36.74 28.00
N VAL A 402 -16.40 38.03 27.99
CA VAL A 402 -17.36 38.60 27.03
C VAL A 402 -16.64 39.31 25.90
N PHE A 403 -17.15 39.13 24.68
CA PHE A 403 -16.80 39.86 23.48
C PHE A 403 -17.97 40.76 23.12
N LEU A 404 -17.69 42.00 22.73
CA LEU A 404 -18.68 43.06 22.53
C LEU A 404 -18.45 43.73 21.19
N GLY A 405 -19.54 44.10 20.53
CA GLY A 405 -19.53 44.77 19.23
C GLY A 405 -20.30 46.08 19.32
N SER A 406 -19.70 47.16 18.82
CA SER A 406 -20.28 48.50 18.93
C SER A 406 -21.00 48.96 17.67
N ALA A 407 -21.77 50.05 17.81
CA ALA A 407 -22.38 50.78 16.70
C ALA A 407 -21.37 51.39 15.71
N ARG A 408 -20.07 51.44 16.06
CA ARG A 408 -19.01 52.08 15.24
C ARG A 408 -17.98 51.09 14.68
N GLY A 409 -18.25 49.79 14.74
CA GLY A 409 -17.32 48.78 14.20
C GLY A 409 -16.17 48.39 15.14
N GLU A 410 -16.13 48.93 16.36
CA GLU A 410 -15.17 48.53 17.40
C GLU A 410 -15.63 47.26 18.09
N ILE A 411 -14.69 46.33 18.29
CA ILE A 411 -14.83 45.12 19.12
C ILE A 411 -14.12 45.35 20.44
N ALA A 412 -14.70 44.88 21.53
CA ALA A 412 -14.07 44.90 22.85
C ALA A 412 -14.19 43.54 23.55
N THR A 413 -13.30 43.28 24.50
CA THR A 413 -13.42 42.10 25.38
C THR A 413 -12.93 42.39 26.79
N THR A 414 -13.52 41.71 27.75
CA THR A 414 -13.07 41.68 29.14
C THR A 414 -13.36 40.32 29.78
N ASP A 415 -12.45 39.90 30.65
CA ASP A 415 -12.60 38.79 31.58
C ASP A 415 -12.56 39.33 33.00
N VAL A 416 -13.51 38.92 33.83
CA VAL A 416 -13.56 39.23 35.26
C VAL A 416 -13.82 40.71 35.60
N LEU A 417 -14.58 40.86 36.69
CA LEU A 417 -15.07 42.10 37.27
C LEU A 417 -13.91 42.94 37.85
N GLY A 418 -13.23 43.76 37.04
CA GLY A 418 -12.25 44.75 37.54
C GLY A 418 -11.23 45.29 36.54
N THR A 419 -11.08 44.70 35.37
CA THR A 419 -10.14 45.12 34.31
C THR A 419 -10.84 45.92 33.21
N ALA A 420 -10.16 46.94 32.70
CA ALA A 420 -10.66 47.72 31.56
C ALA A 420 -10.78 46.82 30.32
N CYS A 421 -11.78 47.08 29.47
CA CYS A 421 -11.91 46.30 28.23
C CYS A 421 -10.70 46.53 27.33
N THR A 422 -10.25 45.46 26.70
CA THR A 422 -9.33 45.53 25.55
C THR A 422 -10.16 45.81 24.31
N THR A 423 -9.85 46.87 23.57
CA THR A 423 -10.58 47.22 22.33
C THR A 423 -9.71 47.05 21.09
N ALA A 424 -10.35 46.72 19.98
CA ALA A 424 -9.73 46.54 18.68
C ALA A 424 -10.75 46.85 17.57
N SER A 425 -10.25 47.23 16.39
CA SER A 425 -11.09 47.49 15.22
C SER A 425 -10.44 46.88 13.98
N ALA A 426 -11.27 46.37 13.08
CA ALA A 426 -10.82 46.01 11.75
C ALA A 426 -10.65 47.26 10.88
N GLU A 427 -9.62 47.27 10.03
CA GLU A 427 -9.38 48.38 9.11
C GLU A 427 -10.57 48.59 8.15
N GLY A 428 -11.00 49.85 7.98
CA GLY A 428 -12.11 50.20 7.08
C GLY A 428 -13.51 49.95 7.62
N VAL A 429 -13.66 49.31 8.79
CA VAL A 429 -14.97 48.98 9.36
C VAL A 429 -15.45 50.08 10.30
N THR A 430 -16.51 50.77 9.91
CA THR A 430 -17.14 51.85 10.70
C THR A 430 -18.63 51.66 10.96
N SER A 431 -19.23 50.63 10.34
CA SER A 431 -20.63 50.26 10.53
C SER A 431 -20.84 49.47 11.80
N VAL A 432 -22.06 49.54 12.34
CA VAL A 432 -22.52 48.73 13.48
C VAL A 432 -22.21 47.25 13.32
N ILE A 433 -21.61 46.65 14.35
CA ILE A 433 -21.53 45.20 14.53
C ILE A 433 -22.89 44.76 15.05
N THR A 434 -23.58 43.93 14.27
CA THR A 434 -24.98 43.57 14.53
C THR A 434 -25.12 42.24 15.28
N SER A 435 -24.15 41.34 15.14
CA SER A 435 -24.13 40.05 15.82
C SER A 435 -22.72 39.45 15.79
N MET A 436 -22.47 38.51 16.69
CA MET A 436 -21.22 37.75 16.77
C MET A 436 -21.43 36.38 17.39
N VAL A 437 -20.53 35.46 17.07
CA VAL A 437 -20.46 34.11 17.63
C VAL A 437 -18.98 33.69 17.71
N GLY A 438 -18.61 32.91 18.72
CA GLY A 438 -17.24 32.46 18.91
C GLY A 438 -17.11 30.95 19.10
N PHE A 439 -15.91 30.45 18.82
CA PHE A 439 -15.55 29.04 18.96
C PHE A 439 -14.19 28.90 19.62
N GLU A 440 -14.04 27.91 20.50
CA GLU A 440 -12.79 27.64 21.21
C GLU A 440 -12.12 26.40 20.61
N ARG A 441 -10.86 26.54 20.15
CA ARG A 441 -10.10 25.41 19.62
C ARG A 441 -8.61 25.58 19.90
N SER A 442 -8.00 24.56 20.48
CA SER A 442 -6.54 24.46 20.67
C SER A 442 -5.91 25.68 21.37
N GLY A 443 -6.58 26.25 22.38
CA GLY A 443 -6.06 27.40 23.14
C GLY A 443 -6.27 28.76 22.46
N VAL A 444 -7.12 28.82 21.43
CA VAL A 444 -7.51 30.05 20.73
C VAL A 444 -9.03 30.13 20.67
N THR A 445 -9.57 31.30 20.98
CA THR A 445 -10.97 31.66 20.74
C THR A 445 -11.06 32.43 19.43
N THR A 446 -11.80 31.90 18.46
CA THR A 446 -12.06 32.59 17.19
C THR A 446 -13.46 33.17 17.20
N VAL A 447 -13.56 34.50 17.16
CA VAL A 447 -14.83 35.23 17.12
C VAL A 447 -15.13 35.68 15.69
N TYR A 448 -16.32 35.33 15.21
CA TYR A 448 -16.88 35.80 13.96
C TYR A 448 -17.93 36.87 14.26
N ALA A 449 -17.89 37.98 13.53
CA ALA A 449 -18.84 39.07 13.70
C ALA A 449 -19.32 39.59 12.35
N VAL A 450 -20.56 40.06 12.29
CA VAL A 450 -21.13 40.64 11.08
C VAL A 450 -21.56 42.08 11.31
N THR A 451 -21.54 42.86 10.25
CA THR A 451 -21.86 44.30 10.31
C THR A 451 -23.04 44.68 9.44
N GLY A 452 -23.74 45.75 9.82
CA GLY A 452 -24.78 46.35 9.00
C GLY A 452 -24.28 46.89 7.65
N GLY A 453 -22.96 47.04 7.47
CA GLY A 453 -22.28 47.40 6.22
C GLY A 453 -21.87 46.20 5.35
N GLY A 454 -22.19 44.97 5.75
CA GLY A 454 -21.94 43.75 4.97
C GLY A 454 -20.58 43.10 5.20
N HIS A 455 -19.75 43.63 6.10
CA HIS A 455 -18.47 43.02 6.47
C HIS A 455 -18.68 41.79 7.35
N MET A 456 -17.93 40.73 7.05
CA MET A 456 -17.75 39.52 7.84
C MET A 456 -16.36 39.60 8.47
N LEU A 457 -16.30 39.62 9.80
CA LEU A 457 -15.06 39.81 10.56
C LEU A 457 -14.65 38.50 11.24
N ARG A 458 -13.34 38.30 11.39
CA ARG A 458 -12.76 37.25 12.23
C ARG A 458 -11.75 37.84 13.19
N TRP A 459 -11.83 37.47 14.45
CA TRP A 459 -10.85 37.84 15.47
C TRP A 459 -10.35 36.61 16.20
N GLU A 460 -9.04 36.37 16.14
CA GLU A 460 -8.38 35.28 16.86
C GLU A 460 -7.83 35.83 18.18
N TRP A 461 -8.37 35.31 19.27
CA TRP A 461 -7.99 35.66 20.64
C TRP A 461 -7.28 34.47 21.30
N PRO A 462 -5.95 34.53 21.50
CA PRO A 462 -5.21 33.47 22.17
C PRO A 462 -5.45 33.47 23.68
N ASP A 463 -5.45 32.29 24.31
CA ASP A 463 -5.61 32.15 25.76
C ASP A 463 -4.36 32.56 26.55
N ALA A 464 -3.19 32.52 25.92
CA ALA A 464 -1.93 32.94 26.51
C ALA A 464 -1.85 34.48 26.60
N PRO A 465 -1.12 35.04 27.59
CA PRO A 465 -0.94 36.49 27.74
C PRO A 465 -0.03 37.04 26.63
N VAL A 466 -0.61 37.24 25.45
CA VAL A 466 -0.01 37.88 24.30
C VAL A 466 -0.97 38.94 23.77
N THR A 467 -0.43 40.01 23.18
CA THR A 467 -1.27 41.00 22.50
C THR A 467 -1.91 40.33 21.28
N PRO A 468 -3.26 40.25 21.19
CA PRO A 468 -3.92 39.64 20.06
C PRO A 468 -3.69 40.48 18.79
N ALA A 469 -3.74 39.83 17.63
CA ALA A 469 -3.79 40.54 16.36
C ALA A 469 -5.10 41.34 16.25
N ALA A 470 -5.12 42.36 15.39
CA ALA A 470 -6.35 43.09 15.09
C ALA A 470 -7.36 42.16 14.37
N PRO A 471 -8.68 42.36 14.56
CA PRO A 471 -9.70 41.68 13.77
C PRO A 471 -9.49 41.90 12.27
N VAL A 472 -9.72 40.86 11.47
CA VAL A 472 -9.58 40.91 10.01
C VAL A 472 -10.94 40.90 9.33
N VAL A 473 -11.07 41.63 8.23
CA VAL A 473 -12.22 41.52 7.31
C VAL A 473 -11.98 40.30 6.44
N MET A 474 -12.82 39.27 6.57
CA MET A 474 -12.76 38.09 5.72
C MET A 474 -13.33 38.40 4.33
N GLU A 475 -14.50 39.03 4.31
CA GLU A 475 -15.24 39.35 3.09
C GLU A 475 -16.21 40.51 3.36
N GLN A 476 -16.61 41.22 2.31
CA GLN A 476 -17.73 42.16 2.36
C GLN A 476 -18.75 41.79 1.29
N VAL A 477 -19.97 41.47 1.72
CA VAL A 477 -21.08 41.11 0.83
C VAL A 477 -21.98 42.33 0.55
N PRO A 478 -22.68 42.37 -0.60
CA PRO A 478 -23.59 43.47 -0.95
C PRO A 478 -24.94 43.37 -0.19
N ALA A 479 -24.91 43.10 1.10
CA ALA A 479 -26.09 42.98 1.94
C ALA A 479 -25.85 43.63 3.31
N ARG A 480 -26.93 44.13 3.92
CA ARG A 480 -26.91 44.60 5.30
C ARG A 480 -27.13 43.41 6.22
N LEU A 481 -26.08 42.94 6.88
CA LEU A 481 -26.13 41.76 7.74
C LEU A 481 -26.66 42.12 9.14
N ARG A 482 -27.41 41.20 9.73
CA ARG A 482 -28.11 41.37 11.00
C ARG A 482 -27.72 40.34 12.06
N SER A 483 -27.57 39.08 11.66
CA SER A 483 -27.25 38.01 12.60
C SER A 483 -26.28 37.01 11.99
N VAL A 484 -25.43 36.42 12.83
CA VAL A 484 -24.51 35.33 12.49
C VAL A 484 -24.57 34.27 13.59
N HIS A 485 -24.64 33.00 13.20
CA HIS A 485 -24.65 31.88 14.14
C HIS A 485 -24.06 30.64 13.48
N GLY A 486 -23.53 29.72 14.29
CA GLY A 486 -22.99 28.44 13.87
C GLY A 486 -22.60 27.60 15.08
N LEU A 487 -22.39 26.30 14.87
CA LEU A 487 -21.83 25.38 15.88
C LEU A 487 -20.32 25.17 15.69
N GLY A 488 -19.81 25.58 14.53
CA GLY A 488 -18.41 25.61 14.16
C GLY A 488 -18.21 26.40 12.86
N PRO A 489 -16.96 26.55 12.39
CA PRO A 489 -16.66 27.27 11.15
C PRO A 489 -17.33 26.69 9.89
N ASP A 490 -17.58 25.38 9.88
CA ASP A 490 -18.23 24.62 8.81
C ASP A 490 -19.76 24.74 8.78
N SER A 491 -20.36 25.24 9.86
CA SER A 491 -21.80 25.44 10.03
C SER A 491 -22.16 26.91 10.26
N LEU A 492 -21.32 27.85 9.79
CA LEU A 492 -21.52 29.27 10.02
C LEU A 492 -22.44 29.90 8.96
N PHE A 493 -23.52 30.55 9.42
CA PHE A 493 -24.48 31.25 8.59
C PHE A 493 -24.63 32.71 9.03
N ALA A 494 -24.78 33.60 8.06
CA ALA A 494 -25.07 35.01 8.27
C ALA A 494 -26.30 35.42 7.47
N VAL A 495 -27.18 36.23 8.09
CA VAL A 495 -28.45 36.63 7.49
C VAL A 495 -28.64 38.14 7.51
N GLY A 496 -29.44 38.63 6.57
CA GLY A 496 -29.75 40.04 6.44
C GLY A 496 -30.66 40.32 5.26
N ALA A 497 -30.44 41.47 4.63
CA ALA A 497 -31.13 41.82 3.39
C ALA A 497 -30.28 42.66 2.44
N GLU A 498 -30.60 42.52 1.16
CA GLU A 498 -30.08 43.36 0.10
C GLU A 498 -31.14 44.40 -0.30
N ASN A 499 -30.71 45.67 -0.39
CA ASN A 499 -31.52 46.76 -0.90
C ASN A 499 -30.85 47.29 -2.16
N TYR A 500 -31.27 46.82 -3.33
CA TYR A 500 -30.69 47.24 -4.61
C TYR A 500 -30.88 48.74 -4.88
N LEU A 501 -31.96 49.35 -4.38
CA LEU A 501 -32.29 50.76 -4.61
C LEU A 501 -32.88 51.42 -3.37
N ALA A 502 -32.65 52.73 -3.22
CA ALA A 502 -33.33 53.52 -2.20
C ALA A 502 -34.84 53.48 -2.46
N GLY A 503 -35.61 52.92 -1.52
CA GLY A 503 -37.06 52.75 -1.63
C GLY A 503 -37.55 51.42 -2.21
N SER A 504 -36.66 50.52 -2.66
CA SER A 504 -37.06 49.14 -2.99
C SER A 504 -37.33 48.33 -1.72
N GLU A 505 -38.25 47.37 -1.80
CA GLU A 505 -38.45 46.43 -0.71
C GLU A 505 -37.17 45.60 -0.48
N ALA A 506 -36.85 45.38 0.79
CA ALA A 506 -35.69 44.59 1.19
C ALA A 506 -35.88 43.14 0.73
N LEU A 507 -34.82 42.54 0.17
CA LEU A 507 -34.84 41.13 -0.20
C LEU A 507 -34.03 40.33 0.81
N PRO A 508 -34.60 39.28 1.44
CA PRO A 508 -33.89 38.49 2.43
C PRO A 508 -32.68 37.81 1.80
N ARG A 509 -31.59 37.73 2.56
CA ARG A 509 -30.33 37.10 2.16
C ARG A 509 -29.80 36.21 3.26
N VAL A 510 -29.32 35.04 2.86
CA VAL A 510 -28.59 34.10 3.70
C VAL A 510 -27.26 33.78 3.01
N PHE A 511 -26.19 33.80 3.79
CA PHE A 511 -24.84 33.44 3.37
C PHE A 511 -24.32 32.36 4.30
N ARG A 512 -23.57 31.39 3.75
CA ARG A 512 -22.92 30.32 4.49
C ARG A 512 -21.42 30.40 4.24
N LEU A 513 -20.61 30.21 5.27
CA LEU A 513 -19.16 30.10 5.10
C LEU A 513 -18.83 28.76 4.44
N ASP A 514 -18.18 28.81 3.28
CA ASP A 514 -17.55 27.64 2.69
C ASP A 514 -16.11 27.55 3.18
N THR A 515 -15.83 26.65 4.11
CA THR A 515 -14.50 26.50 4.71
C THR A 515 -13.45 26.00 3.73
N ALA A 516 -13.84 25.34 2.65
CA ALA A 516 -12.92 24.87 1.62
C ALA A 516 -12.34 26.02 0.80
N SER A 517 -13.18 26.98 0.41
CA SER A 517 -12.75 28.17 -0.33
C SER A 517 -12.37 29.35 0.58
N GLY A 518 -12.86 29.37 1.82
CA GLY A 518 -12.74 30.50 2.75
C GLY A 518 -13.72 31.65 2.45
N HIS A 519 -14.64 31.47 1.50
CA HIS A 519 -15.57 32.50 1.04
C HIS A 519 -17.00 32.27 1.53
N TRP A 520 -17.79 33.35 1.56
CA TRP A 520 -19.20 33.32 1.91
C TRP A 520 -20.07 33.08 0.68
N VAL A 521 -20.73 31.93 0.64
CA VAL A 521 -21.61 31.52 -0.46
C VAL A 521 -23.03 31.93 -0.15
N ARG A 522 -23.68 32.60 -1.10
CA ARG A 522 -25.10 32.95 -1.00
C ARG A 522 -25.97 31.71 -1.18
N GLU A 523 -26.88 31.46 -0.25
CA GLU A 523 -27.85 30.37 -0.33
C GLU A 523 -29.09 30.78 -1.15
N ALA A 524 -29.69 29.81 -1.83
CA ALA A 524 -30.94 30.01 -2.57
C ALA A 524 -32.12 29.91 -1.60
N LEU A 525 -32.93 30.97 -1.54
CA LEU A 525 -34.17 31.00 -0.78
C LEU A 525 -35.36 30.58 -1.66
N PRO A 526 -36.45 30.03 -1.06
CA PRO A 526 -37.59 29.59 -1.83
C PRO A 526 -38.29 30.79 -2.48
N ALA A 527 -38.91 30.56 -3.64
CA ALA A 527 -39.50 31.62 -4.45
C ALA A 527 -40.63 32.38 -3.73
N ASP A 528 -41.27 31.75 -2.75
CA ASP A 528 -42.35 32.29 -1.93
C ASP A 528 -41.88 32.92 -0.60
N ALA A 529 -40.56 33.03 -0.37
CA ALA A 529 -40.01 33.71 0.81
C ALA A 529 -40.60 35.12 0.96
N GLY A 530 -40.71 35.85 -0.16
CA GLY A 530 -41.26 37.21 -0.21
C GLY A 530 -40.21 38.28 0.05
N THR A 531 -40.64 39.43 0.56
CA THR A 531 -39.79 40.59 0.87
C THR A 531 -39.68 40.81 2.37
N GLY A 532 -38.60 41.44 2.82
CA GLY A 532 -38.29 41.67 4.22
C GLY A 532 -36.81 41.57 4.52
N SER A 533 -36.46 41.72 5.79
CA SER A 533 -35.10 41.56 6.31
C SER A 533 -35.08 40.43 7.31
N LEU A 534 -34.15 39.49 7.13
CA LEU A 534 -33.83 38.54 8.18
C LEU A 534 -33.04 39.26 9.27
N ASN A 535 -33.45 39.06 10.51
CA ASN A 535 -32.93 39.73 11.69
C ASN A 535 -32.18 38.76 12.61
N GLY A 536 -32.60 37.49 12.68
CA GLY A 536 -31.98 36.45 13.52
C GLY A 536 -31.72 35.17 12.74
N VAL A 537 -30.67 34.45 13.10
CA VAL A 537 -30.37 33.10 12.61
C VAL A 537 -29.94 32.21 13.77
N SER A 538 -30.40 30.96 13.77
CA SER A 538 -30.00 29.93 14.72
C SER A 538 -29.73 28.64 13.97
N VAL A 539 -28.58 28.03 14.23
CA VAL A 539 -28.10 26.81 13.58
C VAL A 539 -28.26 25.67 14.57
N VAL A 540 -28.89 24.60 14.13
CA VAL A 540 -29.12 23.36 14.85
C VAL A 540 -28.21 22.28 14.24
N GLY A 541 -27.99 21.18 14.97
CA GLY A 541 -27.29 19.99 14.45
C GLY A 541 -27.90 19.44 13.16
N GLY A 542 -27.24 18.46 12.53
CA GLY A 542 -27.77 17.78 11.34
C GLY A 542 -27.99 18.66 10.10
N GLY A 543 -27.34 19.84 10.02
CA GLY A 543 -27.47 20.75 8.88
C GLY A 543 -28.74 21.61 8.85
N ARG A 544 -29.48 21.64 9.98
CA ARG A 544 -30.73 22.39 10.13
C ARG A 544 -30.48 23.82 10.58
N VAL A 545 -31.19 24.79 9.99
CA VAL A 545 -31.00 26.23 10.29
C VAL A 545 -32.32 26.96 10.28
N TYR A 546 -32.55 27.85 11.24
CA TYR A 546 -33.71 28.73 11.29
C TYR A 546 -33.30 30.17 11.10
N ALA A 547 -34.04 30.90 10.26
CA ALA A 547 -33.85 32.33 10.07
C ALA A 547 -35.19 33.06 10.19
N VAL A 548 -35.21 34.15 10.95
CA VAL A 548 -36.42 34.92 11.21
C VAL A 548 -36.24 36.39 10.85
N GLY A 549 -37.34 37.08 10.56
CA GLY A 549 -37.24 38.47 10.13
C GLY A 549 -38.55 39.26 10.13
N THR A 550 -38.50 40.40 9.47
CA THR A 550 -39.63 41.31 9.33
C THR A 550 -40.77 40.68 8.51
N ARG A 551 -41.99 41.20 8.68
CA ARG A 551 -43.20 40.73 7.98
C ARG A 551 -43.51 39.24 8.23
N GLY A 552 -43.13 38.71 9.38
CA GLY A 552 -43.32 37.30 9.72
C GLY A 552 -42.49 36.33 8.89
N LEU A 553 -41.30 36.74 8.42
CA LEU A 553 -40.38 35.80 7.79
C LEU A 553 -39.93 34.76 8.82
N VAL A 554 -40.27 33.49 8.58
CA VAL A 554 -39.73 32.33 9.30
C VAL A 554 -39.31 31.32 8.24
N LEU A 555 -38.02 31.03 8.16
CA LEU A 555 -37.43 30.13 7.21
C LEU A 555 -36.70 29.02 7.95
N GLU A 556 -36.84 27.80 7.46
CA GLU A 556 -36.13 26.62 7.92
C GLU A 556 -35.28 26.08 6.76
N ARG A 557 -34.06 25.65 7.07
CA ARG A 557 -33.20 24.90 6.17
C ARG A 557 -33.12 23.46 6.66
N HIS A 558 -33.34 22.51 5.77
CA HIS A 558 -33.15 21.09 6.00
C HIS A 558 -32.59 20.45 4.72
N ASP A 559 -31.59 19.57 4.83
CA ASP A 559 -30.95 18.91 3.68
C ASP A 559 -30.55 19.87 2.54
N GLY A 560 -30.01 21.03 2.88
CA GLY A 560 -29.60 22.02 1.87
C GLY A 560 -30.71 22.89 1.29
N THR A 561 -31.97 22.65 1.67
CA THR A 561 -33.13 23.33 1.07
C THR A 561 -33.81 24.22 2.09
N TRP A 562 -34.12 25.45 1.68
CA TRP A 562 -34.86 26.42 2.50
C TRP A 562 -36.37 26.33 2.23
N THR A 563 -37.17 26.24 3.28
CA THR A 563 -38.63 26.25 3.27
C THR A 563 -39.17 27.35 4.18
N LYS A 564 -40.37 27.87 3.86
CA LYS A 564 -41.04 28.89 4.67
C LYS A 564 -42.00 28.24 5.67
N LEU A 565 -41.89 28.63 6.93
CA LEU A 565 -42.80 28.22 8.00
C LEU A 565 -43.90 29.26 8.22
N THR A 566 -45.00 28.83 8.85
CA THR A 566 -46.06 29.76 9.27
C THR A 566 -45.55 30.59 10.45
N PRO A 567 -45.63 31.94 10.42
CA PRO A 567 -45.20 32.78 11.53
C PRO A 567 -46.20 32.78 12.71
N PRO A 568 -45.80 33.31 13.88
CA PRO A 568 -46.73 33.64 14.94
C PRO A 568 -47.85 34.55 14.42
N ASP A 569 -49.09 34.35 14.89
CA ASP A 569 -50.31 35.07 14.45
C ASP A 569 -50.67 34.94 12.95
N GLY A 570 -50.03 34.04 12.21
CA GLY A 570 -50.37 33.73 10.82
C GLY A 570 -50.28 34.96 9.89
N ALA A 571 -51.40 35.38 9.30
CA ALA A 571 -51.40 36.48 8.32
C ALA A 571 -51.16 37.88 8.92
N ALA A 572 -51.34 38.05 10.24
CA ALA A 572 -51.11 39.31 10.95
C ALA A 572 -49.73 39.37 11.63
N ALA A 573 -48.76 38.64 11.06
CA ALA A 573 -47.48 38.37 11.71
C ALA A 573 -46.71 39.64 12.08
N PRO A 574 -46.15 39.69 13.30
CA PRO A 574 -45.28 40.78 13.72
C PRO A 574 -43.91 40.70 13.04
N ASP A 575 -43.08 41.74 13.22
CA ASP A 575 -41.68 41.63 12.87
C ASP A 575 -40.96 40.79 13.93
N LEU A 576 -40.22 39.78 13.48
CA LEU A 576 -39.41 38.94 14.34
C LEU A 576 -38.02 39.55 14.50
N ILE A 577 -37.53 39.59 15.74
CA ILE A 577 -36.33 40.33 16.14
C ILE A 577 -35.14 39.38 16.26
N ASP A 578 -35.33 38.24 16.93
CA ASP A 578 -34.26 37.31 17.27
C ASP A 578 -34.81 35.87 17.35
N VAL A 579 -33.93 34.87 17.27
CA VAL A 579 -34.30 33.46 17.27
C VAL A 579 -33.26 32.60 17.95
N VAL A 580 -33.74 31.64 18.74
CA VAL A 580 -32.97 30.49 19.22
C VAL A 580 -33.78 29.23 18.93
N ALA A 581 -33.12 28.24 18.35
CA ALA A 581 -33.69 26.95 18.04
C ALA A 581 -32.83 25.83 18.61
N PHE A 582 -33.48 24.77 19.08
CA PHE A 582 -32.82 23.55 19.57
C PHE A 582 -33.22 22.34 18.75
N ASP A 583 -34.46 22.34 18.24
CA ASP A 583 -35.12 21.24 17.53
C ASP A 583 -36.32 21.80 16.72
N PRO A 584 -36.86 21.11 15.69
CA PRO A 584 -38.11 21.50 15.04
C PRO A 584 -39.31 21.71 15.97
N THR A 585 -39.29 21.09 17.15
CA THR A 585 -40.31 21.20 18.19
C THR A 585 -39.95 22.16 19.33
N ALA A 586 -38.76 22.79 19.26
CA ALA A 586 -38.28 23.75 20.25
C ALA A 586 -37.60 24.96 19.57
N LEU A 587 -38.43 25.83 19.02
CA LEU A 587 -38.03 27.09 18.40
C LEU A 587 -38.62 28.28 19.17
N PHE A 588 -37.78 29.23 19.55
CA PHE A 588 -38.14 30.44 20.30
C PHE A 588 -37.79 31.68 19.49
N VAL A 589 -38.75 32.61 19.38
CA VAL A 589 -38.54 33.86 18.65
C VAL A 589 -39.00 35.06 19.47
N LEU A 590 -38.27 36.17 19.31
CA LEU A 590 -38.72 37.46 19.80
C LEU A 590 -39.47 38.22 18.70
N SER A 591 -40.47 39.01 19.06
CA SER A 591 -41.19 39.88 18.12
C SER A 591 -41.38 41.29 18.65
N ASN A 592 -41.76 42.22 17.78
CA ASN A 592 -42.09 43.61 18.17
C ASN A 592 -43.56 43.80 18.61
N LYS A 593 -44.34 42.72 18.78
CA LYS A 593 -45.76 42.79 19.15
C LYS A 593 -45.91 43.17 20.62
N GLY A 594 -46.50 44.34 20.87
CA GLY A 594 -46.78 44.81 22.23
C GLY A 594 -47.57 43.79 23.07
N GLY A 595 -47.06 43.43 24.24
CA GLY A 595 -47.66 42.46 25.16
C GLY A 595 -47.26 41.00 24.93
N THR A 596 -46.84 40.65 23.71
CA THR A 596 -46.38 39.30 23.34
C THR A 596 -45.04 39.36 22.62
N TYR A 597 -43.98 39.43 23.41
CA TYR A 597 -42.63 39.57 22.87
C TYR A 597 -41.92 38.25 22.65
N LEU A 598 -42.27 37.18 23.36
CA LEU A 598 -41.62 35.86 23.26
C LEU A 598 -42.64 34.83 22.78
N HIS A 599 -42.30 34.08 21.73
CA HIS A 599 -43.14 33.06 21.12
C HIS A 599 -42.37 31.73 21.05
N ARG A 600 -43.06 30.62 21.28
CA ARG A 600 -42.53 29.26 21.12
C ARG A 600 -43.29 28.50 20.04
N PHE A 601 -42.59 27.88 19.12
CA PHE A 601 -43.12 26.90 18.17
C PHE A 601 -42.82 25.48 18.63
N ASN A 602 -43.85 24.63 18.66
CA ASN A 602 -43.75 23.24 19.11
C ASN A 602 -43.72 22.21 17.95
N GLY A 603 -43.35 22.65 16.74
CA GLY A 603 -43.41 21.84 15.52
C GLY A 603 -44.75 21.94 14.77
N SER A 604 -45.81 22.42 15.42
CA SER A 604 -47.14 22.53 14.81
C SER A 604 -47.83 23.88 15.02
N ALA A 605 -47.63 24.51 16.18
CA ALA A 605 -48.31 25.74 16.56
C ALA A 605 -47.39 26.67 17.37
N TRP A 606 -47.70 27.95 17.29
CA TRP A 606 -47.07 28.99 18.11
C TRP A 606 -47.84 29.21 19.41
N SER A 607 -47.11 29.47 20.48
CA SER A 607 -47.63 29.79 21.82
C SER A 607 -46.86 30.94 22.44
N GLU A 608 -47.44 31.55 23.48
CA GLU A 608 -46.85 32.67 24.22
C GLU A 608 -46.41 32.15 25.60
N PRO A 609 -45.19 31.58 25.75
CA PRO A 609 -44.80 30.88 26.98
C PRO A 609 -44.68 31.81 28.19
N PHE A 610 -44.42 33.10 27.96
CA PHE A 610 -44.25 34.07 29.04
C PHE A 610 -44.58 35.50 28.58
N PRO A 611 -45.82 35.96 28.78
CA PRO A 611 -46.22 37.33 28.42
C PRO A 611 -45.38 38.39 29.14
N GLN A 612 -45.03 39.47 28.45
CA GLN A 612 -44.18 40.55 28.99
C GLN A 612 -44.77 41.93 28.73
N ALA A 613 -44.68 42.80 29.73
CA ALA A 613 -45.17 44.18 29.63
C ALA A 613 -44.18 45.11 28.90
N GLN A 614 -42.90 44.74 28.86
CA GLN A 614 -41.82 45.51 28.25
C GLN A 614 -41.25 44.76 27.06
N ALA A 615 -40.80 45.50 26.04
CA ALA A 615 -40.22 44.90 24.85
C ALA A 615 -38.90 44.18 25.13
N LEU A 616 -38.76 42.98 24.58
CA LEU A 616 -37.52 42.21 24.55
C LEU A 616 -36.79 42.52 23.22
N LEU A 617 -35.47 42.62 23.27
CA LEU A 617 -34.63 43.08 22.17
C LEU A 617 -33.58 42.04 21.75
N SER A 618 -33.16 41.16 22.65
CA SER A 618 -32.16 40.12 22.39
C SER A 618 -32.50 38.85 23.15
N LEU A 619 -32.23 37.71 22.52
CA LEU A 619 -32.42 36.35 23.02
C LEU A 619 -31.11 35.57 22.87
N ASP A 620 -30.70 34.88 23.92
CA ASP A 620 -29.56 33.95 23.87
C ASP A 620 -29.82 32.73 24.75
N ALA A 621 -29.16 31.61 24.46
CA ALA A 621 -29.33 30.39 25.23
C ALA A 621 -28.08 29.51 25.22
N LEU A 622 -27.90 28.75 26.29
CA LEU A 622 -26.94 27.64 26.31
C LEU A 622 -27.54 26.38 25.70
N GLY A 623 -28.84 26.21 25.88
CA GLY A 623 -29.61 25.04 25.53
C GLY A 623 -31.08 25.23 25.94
N PRO A 624 -31.93 24.23 25.68
CA PRO A 624 -33.36 24.32 25.94
C PRO A 624 -33.68 24.51 27.44
N THR A 625 -32.80 24.07 28.33
CA THR A 625 -32.91 24.25 29.80
C THR A 625 -32.43 25.60 30.34
N GLU A 626 -31.80 26.46 29.53
CA GLU A 626 -31.23 27.73 29.98
C GLU A 626 -31.28 28.78 28.88
N GLN A 627 -32.30 29.65 28.96
CA GLN A 627 -32.57 30.68 27.96
C GLN A 627 -32.72 32.04 28.61
N TRP A 628 -32.26 33.08 27.93
CA TRP A 628 -32.23 34.45 28.43
C TRP A 628 -32.74 35.41 27.38
N ALA A 629 -33.61 36.33 27.80
CA ALA A 629 -34.01 37.45 26.97
C ALA A 629 -33.89 38.76 27.75
N ALA A 630 -33.43 39.81 27.08
CA ALA A 630 -33.31 41.13 27.69
C ALA A 630 -33.90 42.21 26.79
N GLY A 631 -34.27 43.35 27.37
CA GLY A 631 -34.77 44.46 26.58
C GLY A 631 -35.01 45.74 27.36
N GLN A 632 -36.13 46.41 27.06
CA GLN A 632 -36.45 47.74 27.55
C GLN A 632 -36.74 47.77 29.05
N GLY A 633 -36.56 48.95 29.65
CA GLY A 633 -36.91 49.18 31.05
C GLY A 633 -36.05 48.41 32.05
N GLY A 634 -34.92 47.83 31.64
CA GLY A 634 -34.09 46.94 32.45
C GLY A 634 -34.61 45.51 32.51
N THR A 635 -35.54 45.13 31.64
CA THR A 635 -36.17 43.81 31.69
C THR A 635 -35.18 42.71 31.36
N LEU A 636 -35.07 41.73 32.24
CA LEU A 636 -34.32 40.50 32.07
C LEU A 636 -35.22 39.32 32.39
N VAL A 637 -35.38 38.44 31.41
CA VAL A 637 -36.20 37.23 31.47
C VAL A 637 -35.29 36.01 31.36
N ARG A 638 -35.54 34.98 32.16
CA ARG A 638 -34.77 33.74 32.15
C ARG A 638 -35.68 32.52 32.28
N TRP A 639 -35.43 31.50 31.46
CA TRP A 639 -35.89 30.14 31.65
C TRP A 639 -34.77 29.27 32.22
N GLY A 640 -35.09 28.47 33.22
CA GLY A 640 -34.17 27.52 33.84
C GLY A 640 -34.58 27.22 35.28
N PRO A 641 -33.75 26.45 36.02
CA PRO A 641 -34.01 26.17 37.42
C PRO A 641 -33.87 27.44 38.29
N PRO A 642 -34.54 27.49 39.44
CA PRO A 642 -34.68 28.70 40.27
C PRO A 642 -33.37 29.27 40.81
#